data_AF-A0AAD9NKQ2-F1
#
_entry.id   AF-A0AAD9NKQ2-F1
#
_cell.length_a   1.000
_cell.length_b   1.000
_cell.length_c   1.000
_cell.angle_alpha   90.00
_cell.angle_beta   90.00
_cell.angle_gamma   90.00
#
_symmetry.space_group_name_H-M   'P 1'
#
loop_
_entity.id
_entity.type
_entity.pdbx_description
1 polymer ?
#
loop_
_entity_poly.entity_id
_entity_poly.type
_entity_poly.pdbx_seq_one_letter_code
_entity_poly.pdbx_strand_id
1 'polypeptide(L)'
;MMVLHMLLTPRKCLMLLCAGAVVVVWISVSFFGDIAHVSGAQIPSRDVLMLSRGKIPPFPDDQMKHLDWFVQISDIHISRYRLRSISQDLLIFCNEHLDIIKPKVTVVSGDLTDARDYNWHRSKQELFEWKVYDSILQQAQVRNKTIWLDIRGNHDVFSVPSWSNSENMYRKFSMQGDHGRTYRYTYQSPDGDKTTFIAFDSTPDPGPRRPFNFFAVTTQEIEDEVEKLLTASQPSNVTILFGHYPSSVLGSKRMKQLMSRCMVYLCGHLHTFLGVVPHMHTRQHAGNLELELADWKKSRRYRVFAVDHGLFSFVDKTFDTWPVVLITNPKHAQFNMPHYEPLGRMVRSTHIRILVFTKESTHSVRVKVDNISLGNARHVSGPLYVLPWQPSAYASDIHQMEVEVTDTQGRTYMERQPFCLRGQCDISFPFFARFLLMTDFTTGIRVTFWALFAFTLLPLVLFKLMYRRLQVAVTGTWHTCPARWLQTLLRWGYLLGSTDSVFYPLIAYDIYVAVGPWFVGELLNGYVGACFVYGIFVNGSHIPGGLTYVLGSIQLCVCNIPLAPYLGHCLDVAVSEHRRPAPSRPLLTWLQRHFVFVWLLSWLAYAAVFVVCLPYGFLAALLCPVFTWAFPFVVYLRWLALRKGVASAKYLPQSSVEKLPSEAQMPDVASQ
;
A
#
# COMPACT_ATOMS: atom_id res chain seq x y z
N MET A 1 5.25 6.28 1.35
CA MET A 1 4.52 7.53 1.65
C MET A 1 5.34 8.83 1.62
N MET A 2 6.65 8.91 1.87
CA MET A 2 7.39 10.18 1.67
C MET A 2 7.69 10.45 0.18
N VAL A 3 7.86 9.40 -0.63
CA VAL A 3 7.92 9.50 -2.09
C VAL A 3 6.63 10.05 -2.70
N LEU A 4 5.47 9.84 -2.07
CA LEU A 4 4.16 10.31 -2.59
C LEU A 4 3.64 11.58 -1.88
N HIS A 5 4.01 11.82 -0.63
CA HIS A 5 3.58 13.00 0.13
C HIS A 5 4.52 14.20 -0.04
N MET A 6 5.80 14.00 -0.40
CA MET A 6 6.67 15.09 -0.91
C MET A 6 6.23 15.60 -2.30
N LEU A 7 5.33 14.87 -2.98
CA LEU A 7 4.79 15.26 -4.29
C LEU A 7 3.65 16.27 -4.21
N LEU A 8 3.25 16.75 -3.02
CA LEU A 8 1.96 17.44 -2.86
C LEU A 8 1.98 18.99 -2.71
N THR A 9 2.94 19.73 -3.30
CA THR A 9 2.86 21.20 -3.52
C THR A 9 2.76 21.60 -5.02
N PRO A 10 2.37 22.85 -5.39
CA PRO A 10 1.88 23.23 -6.74
C PRO A 10 2.82 23.03 -7.95
N ARG A 11 4.05 22.53 -7.76
CA ARG A 11 5.04 22.25 -8.82
C ARG A 11 4.76 20.94 -9.60
N LYS A 12 3.49 20.57 -9.78
CA LYS A 12 3.01 19.18 -9.69
C LYS A 12 2.72 18.41 -10.99
N CYS A 13 2.79 18.98 -12.19
CA CYS A 13 2.33 18.24 -13.37
C CYS A 13 3.31 17.15 -13.89
N LEU A 14 4.61 17.30 -13.70
CA LEU A 14 5.60 16.50 -14.42
C LEU A 14 5.98 15.18 -13.72
N MET A 15 6.00 15.14 -12.38
CA MET A 15 6.21 13.88 -11.64
C MET A 15 4.98 12.98 -11.65
N LEU A 16 3.78 13.55 -11.76
CA LEU A 16 2.53 12.79 -11.96
C LEU A 16 2.51 12.06 -13.30
N LEU A 17 3.18 12.60 -14.35
CA LEU A 17 3.32 11.95 -15.64
C LEU A 17 4.28 10.74 -15.58
N CYS A 18 5.42 10.86 -14.89
CA CYS A 18 6.37 9.75 -14.75
C CYS A 18 5.88 8.66 -13.78
N ALA A 19 5.28 9.05 -12.65
CA ALA A 19 4.58 8.13 -11.77
C ALA A 19 3.38 7.50 -12.47
N GLY A 20 2.67 8.25 -13.30
CA GLY A 20 1.60 7.77 -14.17
C GLY A 20 2.07 6.72 -15.16
N ALA A 21 3.24 6.88 -15.80
CA ALA A 21 3.82 5.88 -16.70
C ALA A 21 4.21 4.59 -15.97
N VAL A 22 4.81 4.69 -14.78
CA VAL A 22 5.11 3.52 -13.93
C VAL A 22 3.82 2.84 -13.50
N VAL A 23 2.80 3.60 -13.09
CA VAL A 23 1.49 3.10 -12.71
C VAL A 23 0.75 2.47 -13.91
N VAL A 24 0.89 2.99 -15.13
CA VAL A 24 0.27 2.42 -16.34
C VAL A 24 0.94 1.11 -16.75
N VAL A 25 2.27 1.05 -16.76
CA VAL A 25 3.00 -0.21 -17.01
C VAL A 25 2.66 -1.23 -15.93
N TRP A 26 2.55 -0.78 -14.69
CA TRP A 26 2.25 -1.60 -13.53
C TRP A 26 0.80 -2.11 -13.48
N ILE A 27 -0.18 -1.27 -13.80
CA ILE A 27 -1.60 -1.68 -14.00
C ILE A 27 -1.66 -2.70 -15.14
N SER A 28 -0.93 -2.48 -16.23
CA SER A 28 -0.93 -3.40 -17.37
C SER A 28 -0.40 -4.78 -16.99
N VAL A 29 0.74 -4.86 -16.29
CA VAL A 29 1.32 -6.15 -15.85
C VAL A 29 0.46 -6.86 -14.80
N SER A 30 -0.13 -6.11 -13.86
CA SER A 30 -1.00 -6.68 -12.81
C SER A 30 -2.33 -7.18 -13.39
N PHE A 31 -2.91 -6.44 -14.35
CA PHE A 31 -4.15 -6.81 -15.02
C PHE A 31 -4.03 -8.10 -15.84
N PHE A 32 -2.90 -8.33 -16.52
CA PHE A 32 -2.67 -9.59 -17.24
C PHE A 32 -2.33 -10.78 -16.31
N GLY A 33 -1.71 -10.53 -15.16
CA GLY A 33 -1.44 -11.57 -14.16
C GLY A 33 -2.70 -12.11 -13.48
N ASP A 34 -3.66 -11.23 -13.19
CA ASP A 34 -4.94 -11.61 -12.57
C ASP A 34 -5.84 -12.41 -13.52
N ILE A 35 -5.82 -12.12 -14.83
CA ILE A 35 -6.61 -12.88 -15.84
C ILE A 35 -6.10 -14.32 -15.97
N ALA A 36 -4.80 -14.57 -15.77
CA ALA A 36 -4.22 -15.91 -15.86
C ALA A 36 -4.52 -16.82 -14.64
N HIS A 37 -4.97 -16.26 -13.51
CA HIS A 37 -5.25 -17.01 -12.29
C HIS A 37 -6.72 -17.42 -12.10
N VAL A 38 -7.61 -17.12 -13.07
CA VAL A 38 -9.06 -17.40 -12.98
C VAL A 38 -9.43 -18.85 -13.31
N SER A 39 -8.49 -19.70 -13.75
CA SER A 39 -8.79 -21.09 -14.08
C SER A 39 -8.49 -22.04 -12.91
N GLY A 40 -9.52 -22.35 -12.13
CA GLY A 40 -9.55 -23.58 -11.32
C GLY A 40 -9.53 -23.37 -9.80
N ALA A 41 -10.65 -22.96 -9.23
CA ALA A 41 -10.93 -23.24 -7.82
C ALA A 41 -11.98 -24.36 -7.76
N GLN A 42 -11.54 -25.53 -7.30
CA GLN A 42 -12.41 -26.67 -6.98
C GLN A 42 -13.41 -26.29 -5.88
N ILE A 43 -14.66 -26.73 -6.01
CA ILE A 43 -15.73 -26.62 -5.01
C ILE A 43 -15.34 -27.49 -3.80
N PRO A 44 -14.94 -26.96 -2.63
CA PRO A 44 -14.48 -27.80 -1.54
C PRO A 44 -15.62 -28.13 -0.57
N SER A 45 -15.53 -29.31 0.04
CA SER A 45 -16.42 -29.90 1.07
C SER A 45 -17.01 -28.97 2.15
N ARG A 46 -16.42 -27.80 2.41
CA ARG A 46 -16.95 -26.78 3.34
C ARG A 46 -18.31 -26.21 2.92
N ASP A 47 -18.58 -26.11 1.62
CA ASP A 47 -19.88 -25.61 1.13
C ASP A 47 -21.04 -26.51 1.53
N VAL A 48 -20.84 -27.81 1.39
CA VAL A 48 -21.84 -28.82 1.77
C VAL A 48 -22.11 -28.73 3.27
N LEU A 49 -21.08 -28.54 4.10
CA LEU A 49 -21.21 -28.38 5.54
C LEU A 49 -21.99 -27.12 5.92
N MET A 50 -21.66 -25.97 5.33
CA MET A 50 -22.34 -24.69 5.67
C MET A 50 -23.78 -24.65 5.15
N LEU A 51 -24.04 -25.19 3.97
CA LEU A 51 -25.41 -25.40 3.46
C LEU A 51 -26.23 -26.30 4.39
N SER A 52 -25.62 -27.34 4.95
CA SER A 52 -26.26 -28.20 5.95
C SER A 52 -26.52 -27.45 7.26
N ARG A 53 -25.54 -26.70 7.78
CA ARG A 53 -25.70 -25.88 9.00
C ARG A 53 -26.78 -24.81 8.85
N GLY A 54 -26.96 -24.25 7.65
CA GLY A 54 -28.02 -23.29 7.34
C GLY A 54 -29.44 -23.84 7.50
N LYS A 55 -29.61 -25.18 7.51
CA LYS A 55 -30.92 -25.83 7.66
C LYS A 55 -31.25 -26.22 9.10
N ILE A 56 -30.30 -26.11 10.03
CA ILE A 56 -30.38 -26.61 11.40
C ILE A 56 -30.34 -25.41 12.36
N PRO A 57 -31.11 -25.45 13.48
CA PRO A 57 -31.06 -24.42 14.52
C PRO A 57 -29.63 -24.22 15.08
N PRO A 58 -29.38 -23.11 15.79
CA PRO A 58 -30.34 -22.06 16.14
C PRO A 58 -30.67 -21.14 14.94
N PHE A 59 -31.91 -20.64 14.88
CA PHE A 59 -32.37 -19.68 13.88
C PHE A 59 -32.59 -18.32 14.55
N PRO A 60 -32.28 -17.18 13.88
CA PRO A 60 -32.49 -15.87 14.46
C PRO A 60 -33.95 -15.65 14.89
N ASP A 61 -34.14 -15.37 16.16
CA ASP A 61 -35.44 -15.21 16.82
C ASP A 61 -35.53 -13.90 17.63
N ASP A 62 -36.39 -13.83 18.65
CA ASP A 62 -36.56 -12.67 19.52
C ASP A 62 -35.70 -12.68 20.79
N GLN A 63 -34.73 -13.60 20.90
CA GLN A 63 -33.94 -13.80 22.11
C GLN A 63 -32.51 -13.24 21.98
N MET A 64 -31.88 -12.90 23.11
CA MET A 64 -30.46 -12.49 23.17
C MET A 64 -29.46 -13.63 22.92
N LYS A 65 -29.94 -14.84 22.63
CA LYS A 65 -29.08 -16.01 22.49
C LYS A 65 -28.28 -15.98 21.19
N HIS A 66 -27.11 -16.63 21.23
CA HIS A 66 -26.23 -16.80 20.07
C HIS A 66 -25.81 -15.47 19.42
N LEU A 67 -25.73 -14.41 20.22
CA LEU A 67 -25.44 -13.05 19.77
C LEU A 67 -24.32 -12.44 20.62
N ASP A 68 -23.19 -12.16 19.97
CA ASP A 68 -22.07 -11.48 20.58
C ASP A 68 -21.52 -10.39 19.64
N TRP A 69 -21.03 -9.30 20.23
CA TRP A 69 -20.49 -8.17 19.49
C TRP A 69 -19.15 -7.69 20.06
N PHE A 70 -18.41 -7.07 19.17
CA PHE A 70 -17.00 -6.76 19.31
C PHE A 70 -16.71 -5.42 18.62
N VAL A 71 -15.53 -4.86 18.91
CA VAL A 71 -15.07 -3.61 18.32
C VAL A 71 -13.70 -3.81 17.67
N GLN A 72 -13.43 -3.09 16.58
CA GLN A 72 -12.09 -2.91 16.05
C GLN A 72 -11.75 -1.42 15.95
N ILE A 73 -10.52 -1.08 16.32
CA ILE A 73 -9.85 0.19 15.99
C ILE A 73 -8.49 -0.10 15.36
N SER A 74 -7.95 0.84 14.58
CA SER A 74 -6.66 0.67 13.90
C SER A 74 -5.96 2.02 13.73
N ASP A 75 -4.64 1.98 13.55
CA ASP A 75 -3.85 3.13 13.11
C ASP A 75 -4.07 4.36 14.00
N ILE A 76 -3.86 4.13 15.30
CA ILE A 76 -4.07 5.12 16.36
C ILE A 76 -3.10 6.29 16.19
N HIS A 77 -1.82 5.99 16.01
CA HIS A 77 -0.73 6.95 15.86
C HIS A 77 -0.72 8.03 16.94
N ILE A 78 -0.67 7.62 18.21
CA ILE A 78 -0.39 8.58 19.30
C ILE A 78 0.92 9.27 18.98
N SER A 79 0.88 10.61 18.90
CA SER A 79 2.00 11.42 18.48
C SER A 79 2.37 12.44 19.54
N ARG A 80 3.65 12.53 19.87
CA ARG A 80 4.21 13.58 20.72
C ARG A 80 4.08 14.96 20.06
N TYR A 81 4.15 15.01 18.74
CA TYR A 81 4.34 16.25 17.99
C TYR A 81 3.10 16.74 17.26
N ARG A 82 2.11 15.86 17.02
CA ARG A 82 0.97 16.17 16.14
C ARG A 82 -0.34 15.79 16.82
N LEU A 83 -1.38 16.56 16.49
CA LEU A 83 -2.78 16.25 16.76
C LEU A 83 -3.03 15.74 18.18
N ARG A 84 -2.87 16.60 19.19
CA ARG A 84 -3.13 16.27 20.61
C ARG A 84 -4.52 15.66 20.83
N SER A 85 -5.49 16.00 19.97
CA SER A 85 -6.82 15.41 20.00
C SER A 85 -6.83 13.89 19.78
N ILE A 86 -5.84 13.28 19.10
CA ILE A 86 -5.79 11.81 18.90
C ILE A 86 -5.89 11.06 20.23
N SER A 87 -5.05 11.45 21.18
CA SER A 87 -4.99 10.84 22.51
C SER A 87 -6.23 11.17 23.35
N GLN A 88 -6.73 12.41 23.25
CA GLN A 88 -7.91 12.84 24.00
C GLN A 88 -9.17 12.12 23.51
N ASP A 89 -9.39 12.06 22.20
CA ASP A 89 -10.51 11.36 21.58
C ASP A 89 -10.44 9.87 21.90
N LEU A 90 -9.23 9.28 21.92
CA LEU A 90 -9.07 7.86 22.28
C LEU A 90 -9.43 7.62 23.75
N LEU A 91 -9.04 8.53 24.65
CA LEU A 91 -9.44 8.45 26.05
C LEU A 91 -10.97 8.53 26.21
N ILE A 92 -11.62 9.46 25.48
CA ILE A 92 -13.08 9.58 25.48
C ILE A 92 -13.73 8.32 24.89
N PHE A 93 -13.18 7.76 23.81
CA PHE A 93 -13.67 6.50 23.24
C PHE A 93 -13.59 5.34 24.26
N CYS A 94 -12.46 5.20 24.94
CA CYS A 94 -12.28 4.17 25.96
C CYS A 94 -13.17 4.40 27.20
N ASN A 95 -13.46 5.66 27.53
CA ASN A 95 -14.33 6.01 28.65
C ASN A 95 -15.82 5.88 28.31
N GLU A 96 -16.28 6.48 27.23
CA GLU A 96 -17.70 6.59 26.91
C GLU A 96 -18.15 5.50 25.93
N HIS A 97 -17.51 5.38 24.77
CA HIS A 97 -17.97 4.46 23.73
C HIS A 97 -17.92 3.00 24.18
N LEU A 98 -16.84 2.58 24.87
CA LEU A 98 -16.77 1.22 25.39
C LEU A 98 -17.80 0.93 26.48
N ASP A 99 -18.19 1.91 27.29
CA ASP A 99 -19.21 1.74 28.34
C ASP A 99 -20.63 1.67 27.78
N ILE A 100 -20.87 2.32 26.63
CA ILE A 100 -22.15 2.26 25.92
C ILE A 100 -22.24 0.98 25.07
N ILE A 101 -21.19 0.68 24.29
CA ILE A 101 -21.17 -0.47 23.39
C ILE A 101 -21.02 -1.77 24.18
N LYS A 102 -20.23 -1.79 25.26
CA LYS A 102 -19.91 -2.98 26.07
C LYS A 102 -19.45 -4.18 25.23
N PRO A 103 -18.45 -4.03 24.34
CA PRO A 103 -18.00 -5.12 23.49
C PRO A 103 -17.33 -6.22 24.31
N LYS A 104 -17.44 -7.48 23.85
CA LYS A 104 -16.77 -8.61 24.52
C LYS A 104 -15.25 -8.58 24.32
N VAL A 105 -14.83 -8.15 23.14
CA VAL A 105 -13.44 -8.04 22.70
C VAL A 105 -13.29 -6.78 21.86
N THR A 106 -12.18 -6.07 22.06
CA THR A 106 -11.74 -4.96 21.23
C THR A 106 -10.42 -5.32 20.57
N VAL A 107 -10.43 -5.38 19.24
CA VAL A 107 -9.25 -5.64 18.40
C VAL A 107 -8.57 -4.32 18.04
N VAL A 108 -7.25 -4.26 18.21
CA VAL A 108 -6.43 -3.11 17.80
C VAL A 108 -5.37 -3.54 16.82
N SER A 109 -5.61 -3.28 15.53
CA SER A 109 -4.81 -3.79 14.41
C SER A 109 -3.55 -2.97 14.09
N GLY A 110 -2.88 -2.42 15.11
CA GLY A 110 -1.54 -1.84 14.99
C GLY A 110 -1.47 -0.34 14.73
N ASP A 111 -0.22 0.12 14.57
CA ASP A 111 0.20 1.52 14.53
C ASP A 111 -0.33 2.30 15.74
N LEU A 112 0.03 1.79 16.93
CA LEU A 112 -0.36 2.34 18.22
C LEU A 112 0.27 3.73 18.43
N THR A 113 1.52 3.88 18.00
CA THR A 113 2.32 5.12 18.10
C THR A 113 2.66 5.70 16.73
N ASP A 114 3.03 6.99 16.67
CA ASP A 114 3.45 7.62 15.40
C ASP A 114 4.94 7.45 15.16
N ALA A 115 5.78 7.44 16.20
CA ALA A 115 7.22 7.15 16.15
C ALA A 115 7.96 7.96 15.05
N ARG A 116 7.52 9.20 14.84
CA ARG A 116 8.10 10.18 13.89
C ARG A 116 8.55 11.41 14.64
N ASP A 117 9.66 11.99 14.19
CA ASP A 117 10.12 13.27 14.71
C ASP A 117 9.23 14.43 14.21
N TYR A 118 9.42 15.63 14.79
CA TYR A 118 8.61 16.81 14.47
C TYR A 118 8.56 17.12 12.96
N ASN A 119 9.68 16.97 12.26
CA ASN A 119 9.82 17.28 10.82
C ASN A 119 9.55 16.08 9.89
N TRP A 120 9.20 14.91 10.44
CA TRP A 120 8.97 13.65 9.71
C TRP A 120 10.16 13.14 8.89
N HIS A 121 11.36 13.62 9.19
CA HIS A 121 12.61 13.22 8.54
C HIS A 121 13.20 11.98 9.18
N ARG A 122 12.95 11.76 10.47
CA ARG A 122 13.48 10.64 11.24
C ARG A 122 12.33 9.86 11.87
N SER A 123 12.63 8.61 12.20
CA SER A 123 11.68 7.72 12.86
C SER A 123 12.40 6.86 13.87
N LYS A 124 11.90 6.85 15.10
CA LYS A 124 12.37 6.03 16.21
C LYS A 124 11.25 5.93 17.24
N GLN A 125 11.34 4.94 18.12
CA GLN A 125 10.41 4.83 19.23
C GLN A 125 10.52 6.05 20.17
N GLU A 126 9.37 6.64 20.51
CA GLU A 126 9.26 7.76 21.44
C GLU A 126 8.57 7.30 22.73
N LEU A 127 9.32 7.21 23.82
CA LEU A 127 8.82 6.75 25.12
C LEU A 127 7.57 7.51 25.60
N PHE A 128 7.46 8.79 25.27
CA PHE A 128 6.30 9.60 25.62
C PHE A 128 5.01 9.05 25.00
N GLU A 129 5.04 8.67 23.71
CA GLU A 129 3.86 8.18 22.99
C GLU A 129 3.35 6.87 23.61
N TRP A 130 4.26 5.97 23.93
CA TRP A 130 3.96 4.70 24.59
C TRP A 130 3.40 4.89 26.00
N LYS A 131 3.97 5.81 26.80
CA LYS A 131 3.43 6.15 28.12
C LYS A 131 2.02 6.74 28.04
N VAL A 132 1.74 7.55 27.01
CA VAL A 132 0.38 8.08 26.79
C VAL A 132 -0.58 6.96 26.43
N TYR A 133 -0.20 6.03 25.54
CA TYR A 133 -1.02 4.87 25.20
C TYR A 133 -1.38 4.04 26.44
N ASP A 134 -0.37 3.60 27.19
CA ASP A 134 -0.56 2.82 28.42
C ASP A 134 -1.41 3.58 29.45
N SER A 135 -1.12 4.87 29.64
CA SER A 135 -1.88 5.70 30.60
C SER A 135 -3.34 5.84 30.21
N ILE A 136 -3.69 5.98 28.92
CA ILE A 136 -5.09 6.02 28.46
C ILE A 136 -5.81 4.72 28.84
N LEU A 137 -5.19 3.57 28.56
CA LEU A 137 -5.80 2.27 28.85
C LEU A 137 -5.99 2.03 30.35
N GLN A 138 -5.04 2.48 31.16
CA GLN A 138 -5.13 2.41 32.62
C GLN A 138 -6.18 3.37 33.18
N GLN A 139 -6.17 4.63 32.77
CA GLN A 139 -7.13 5.65 33.24
C GLN A 139 -8.57 5.26 32.90
N ALA A 140 -8.79 4.75 31.68
CA ALA A 140 -10.11 4.28 31.25
C ALA A 140 -10.47 2.89 31.77
N GLN A 141 -9.59 2.24 32.56
CA GLN A 141 -9.78 0.91 33.11
C GLN A 141 -10.24 -0.12 32.07
N VAL A 142 -9.64 -0.08 30.88
CA VAL A 142 -10.12 -0.85 29.70
C VAL A 142 -10.23 -2.35 30.00
N ARG A 143 -9.33 -2.89 30.84
CA ARG A 143 -9.35 -4.30 31.27
C ARG A 143 -10.65 -4.73 31.94
N ASN A 144 -11.37 -3.80 32.58
CA ASN A 144 -12.64 -4.07 33.24
C ASN A 144 -13.83 -3.99 32.26
N LYS A 145 -13.62 -3.43 31.07
CA LYS A 145 -14.67 -3.13 30.09
C LYS A 145 -14.71 -4.14 28.95
N THR A 146 -13.55 -4.58 28.48
CA THR A 146 -13.39 -5.45 27.31
C THR A 146 -12.04 -6.14 27.33
N ILE A 147 -11.92 -7.26 26.61
CA ILE A 147 -10.62 -7.86 26.33
C ILE A 147 -9.95 -7.07 25.19
N TRP A 148 -8.84 -6.41 25.50
CA TRP A 148 -8.12 -5.57 24.56
C TRP A 148 -6.99 -6.33 23.87
N LEU A 149 -7.16 -6.64 22.58
CA LEU A 149 -6.22 -7.43 21.78
C LEU A 149 -5.45 -6.51 20.83
N ASP A 150 -4.31 -5.99 21.25
CA ASP A 150 -3.45 -5.13 20.44
C ASP A 150 -2.28 -5.87 19.79
N ILE A 151 -1.85 -5.38 18.63
CA ILE A 151 -0.69 -5.89 17.91
C ILE A 151 0.16 -4.72 17.40
N ARG A 152 1.41 -4.97 17.03
CA ARG A 152 2.29 -3.95 16.45
C ARG A 152 1.92 -3.64 15.01
N GLY A 153 1.99 -2.36 14.65
CA GLY A 153 2.10 -1.92 13.26
C GLY A 153 3.53 -1.54 12.89
N ASN A 154 3.72 -1.06 11.66
CA ASN A 154 5.04 -0.73 11.15
C ASN A 154 5.68 0.47 11.87
N HIS A 155 4.86 1.37 12.40
CA HIS A 155 5.34 2.49 13.21
C HIS A 155 5.88 2.06 14.58
N ASP A 156 5.29 1.02 15.17
CA ASP A 156 5.61 0.52 16.50
C ASP A 156 6.97 -0.21 16.57
N VAL A 157 7.62 -0.39 15.42
CA VAL A 157 8.93 -1.03 15.31
C VAL A 157 10.00 -0.15 14.65
N PHE A 158 9.73 1.14 14.39
CA PHE A 158 10.75 2.02 13.81
C PHE A 158 12.00 2.09 14.68
N SER A 159 13.14 1.72 14.08
CA SER A 159 14.45 1.70 14.71
C SER A 159 14.56 0.73 15.90
N VAL A 160 13.81 -0.38 15.88
CA VAL A 160 13.88 -1.42 16.93
C VAL A 160 14.84 -2.55 16.50
N PRO A 161 15.94 -2.82 17.23
CA PRO A 161 16.98 -3.77 16.79
C PRO A 161 16.62 -5.25 16.85
N SER A 162 15.70 -5.64 17.74
CA SER A 162 15.18 -7.01 17.82
C SER A 162 13.87 -7.05 18.61
N TRP A 163 13.09 -8.13 18.48
CA TRP A 163 11.94 -8.40 19.37
C TRP A 163 12.31 -8.31 20.87
N SER A 164 13.44 -8.91 21.25
CA SER A 164 13.87 -9.00 22.64
C SER A 164 14.50 -7.71 23.18
N ASN A 165 14.77 -6.72 22.32
CA ASN A 165 15.48 -5.50 22.68
C ASN A 165 14.66 -4.61 23.66
N SER A 166 15.34 -3.89 24.53
CA SER A 166 14.72 -2.97 25.49
C SER A 166 14.08 -1.73 24.84
N GLU A 167 14.46 -1.40 23.60
CA GLU A 167 13.83 -0.38 22.77
C GLU A 167 12.48 -0.84 22.17
N ASN A 168 12.15 -2.13 22.23
CA ASN A 168 10.83 -2.64 21.85
C ASN A 168 9.79 -2.27 22.91
N MET A 169 9.24 -1.05 22.80
CA MET A 169 8.32 -0.48 23.78
C MET A 169 6.96 -1.19 23.81
N TYR A 170 6.55 -1.85 22.72
CA TYR A 170 5.32 -2.66 22.69
C TYR A 170 5.30 -3.68 23.83
N ARG A 171 6.42 -4.38 24.08
CA ARG A 171 6.54 -5.37 25.16
C ARG A 171 6.34 -4.80 26.57
N LYS A 172 6.46 -3.47 26.73
CA LYS A 172 6.41 -2.79 28.04
C LYS A 172 5.09 -2.07 28.28
N PHE A 173 4.46 -1.56 27.22
CA PHE A 173 3.36 -0.60 27.32
C PHE A 173 2.06 -1.06 26.63
N SER A 174 2.09 -2.14 25.85
CA SER A 174 0.89 -2.70 25.24
C SER A 174 0.21 -3.75 26.12
N MET A 175 -1.06 -4.06 25.84
CA MET A 175 -1.80 -5.07 26.60
C MET A 175 -1.34 -6.49 26.30
N GLN A 176 -0.94 -6.75 25.06
CA GLN A 176 -0.56 -8.08 24.61
C GLN A 176 0.97 -8.24 24.42
N GLY A 177 1.75 -7.26 24.89
CA GLY A 177 3.22 -7.22 24.75
C GLY A 177 3.98 -8.37 25.41
N ASP A 178 3.35 -9.09 26.34
CA ASP A 178 3.90 -10.28 26.97
C ASP A 178 3.78 -11.54 26.09
N HIS A 179 2.89 -11.52 25.09
CA HIS A 179 2.80 -12.59 24.10
C HIS A 179 3.96 -12.52 23.12
N GLY A 180 4.13 -13.58 22.32
CA GLY A 180 5.04 -13.58 21.18
C GLY A 180 4.52 -12.73 20.01
N ARG A 181 5.12 -12.94 18.84
CA ARG A 181 4.70 -12.29 17.59
C ARG A 181 3.31 -12.72 17.12
N THR A 182 2.83 -13.86 17.59
CA THR A 182 1.48 -14.32 17.33
C THR A 182 0.84 -14.78 18.63
N TYR A 183 -0.48 -14.68 18.72
CA TYR A 183 -1.22 -15.18 19.87
C TYR A 183 -2.67 -15.48 19.49
N ARG A 184 -3.34 -16.20 20.39
CA ARG A 184 -4.73 -16.62 20.21
C ARG A 184 -5.54 -16.32 21.46
N TYR A 185 -6.73 -15.76 21.26
CA TYR A 185 -7.73 -15.57 22.30
C TYR A 185 -9.06 -16.18 21.84
N THR A 186 -9.70 -16.99 22.69
CA THR A 186 -11.03 -17.56 22.39
C THR A 186 -12.04 -17.00 23.38
N TYR A 187 -13.00 -16.24 22.87
CA TYR A 187 -14.18 -15.86 23.61
C TYR A 187 -15.20 -17.00 23.55
N GLN A 188 -15.74 -17.38 24.70
CA GLN A 188 -16.85 -18.34 24.82
C GLN A 188 -18.08 -17.61 25.34
N SER A 189 -19.13 -17.62 24.52
CA SER A 189 -20.45 -17.09 24.83
C SER A 189 -21.13 -17.87 25.96
N PRO A 190 -22.02 -17.26 26.75
CA PRO A 190 -22.89 -17.98 27.69
C PRO A 190 -23.71 -19.09 27.02
N ASP A 191 -24.05 -18.94 25.74
CA ASP A 191 -24.78 -19.95 24.96
C ASP A 191 -23.88 -21.08 24.41
N GLY A 192 -22.58 -21.06 24.73
CA GLY A 192 -21.61 -22.07 24.32
C GLY A 192 -20.91 -21.81 22.99
N ASP A 193 -21.30 -20.76 22.25
CA ASP A 193 -20.64 -20.37 21.01
C ASP A 193 -19.21 -19.87 21.25
N LYS A 194 -18.29 -20.25 20.37
CA LYS A 194 -16.87 -19.88 20.47
C LYS A 194 -16.43 -19.02 19.29
N THR A 195 -15.94 -17.82 19.59
CA THR A 195 -15.28 -16.93 18.63
C THR A 195 -13.80 -16.82 18.96
N THR A 196 -12.95 -17.23 18.04
CA THR A 196 -11.49 -17.21 18.23
C THR A 196 -10.84 -16.12 17.40
N PHE A 197 -9.99 -15.34 18.05
CA PHE A 197 -9.16 -14.30 17.48
C PHE A 197 -7.71 -14.79 17.43
N ILE A 198 -7.08 -14.69 16.27
CA ILE A 198 -5.66 -15.00 16.08
C ILE A 198 -4.96 -13.75 15.57
N ALA A 199 -3.99 -13.29 16.33
CA ALA A 199 -3.16 -12.14 16.01
C ALA A 199 -1.85 -12.61 15.38
N PHE A 200 -1.37 -11.96 14.32
CA PHE A 200 -0.02 -12.22 13.81
C PHE A 200 0.71 -10.95 13.38
N ASP A 201 1.94 -10.83 13.86
CA ASP A 201 2.79 -9.68 13.63
C ASP A 201 3.79 -9.96 12.50
N SER A 202 3.54 -9.35 11.34
CA SER A 202 4.39 -9.40 10.16
C SER A 202 5.29 -8.17 10.00
N THR A 203 5.59 -7.44 11.07
CA THR A 203 6.58 -6.35 11.04
C THR A 203 8.02 -6.90 10.85
N PRO A 204 8.92 -6.18 10.18
CA PRO A 204 10.32 -6.59 10.10
C PRO A 204 10.98 -6.66 11.48
N ASP A 205 11.88 -7.63 11.66
CA ASP A 205 12.73 -7.74 12.85
C ASP A 205 14.19 -7.95 12.41
N PRO A 206 15.08 -6.94 12.51
CA PRO A 206 14.86 -5.61 13.07
C PRO A 206 13.88 -4.75 12.28
N GLY A 207 13.24 -3.80 12.97
CA GLY A 207 12.34 -2.82 12.37
C GLY A 207 13.12 -1.60 11.83
N PRO A 208 13.21 -1.40 10.50
CA PRO A 208 14.06 -0.35 9.93
C PRO A 208 13.46 1.03 10.15
N ARG A 209 14.30 2.07 10.11
CA ARG A 209 13.81 3.45 10.00
C ARG A 209 13.05 3.65 8.68
N ARG A 210 12.17 4.66 8.64
CA ARG A 210 11.51 5.12 7.42
C ARG A 210 12.54 5.44 6.32
N PRO A 211 12.20 5.21 5.05
CA PRO A 211 10.86 4.85 4.56
C PRO A 211 10.61 3.34 4.47
N PHE A 212 11.56 2.45 4.73
CA PHE A 212 11.52 1.07 4.21
C PHE A 212 10.58 0.09 4.94
N ASN A 213 9.96 0.51 6.05
CA ASN A 213 9.04 -0.33 6.82
C ASN A 213 7.58 -0.19 6.35
N PHE A 214 7.27 -0.56 5.10
CA PHE A 214 5.92 -0.50 4.53
C PHE A 214 5.41 -1.85 4.03
N PHE A 215 6.33 -2.75 3.66
CA PHE A 215 5.96 -4.11 3.27
C PHE A 215 6.19 -5.02 4.46
N ALA A 216 5.27 -5.98 4.63
CA ALA A 216 5.37 -6.95 5.69
C ALA A 216 6.52 -7.94 5.42
N VAL A 217 7.02 -8.53 6.50
CA VAL A 217 7.99 -9.62 6.48
C VAL A 217 7.36 -10.79 7.22
N THR A 218 7.00 -11.82 6.48
CA THR A 218 6.47 -13.07 7.03
C THR A 218 7.56 -14.14 6.93
N THR A 219 7.98 -14.66 8.08
CA THR A 219 8.94 -15.76 8.18
C THR A 219 8.22 -17.10 8.29
N GLN A 220 8.94 -18.20 8.07
CA GLN A 220 8.37 -19.54 8.19
C GLN A 220 7.89 -19.81 9.62
N GLU A 221 8.59 -19.30 10.63
CA GLU A 221 8.23 -19.48 12.04
C GLU A 221 6.86 -18.85 12.35
N ILE A 222 6.59 -17.65 11.80
CA ILE A 222 5.29 -16.98 11.96
C ILE A 222 4.19 -17.79 11.26
N GLU A 223 4.46 -18.29 10.06
CA GLU A 223 3.50 -19.11 9.31
C GLU A 223 3.17 -20.41 10.03
N ASP A 224 4.19 -21.11 10.54
CA ASP A 224 4.04 -22.36 11.28
C ASP A 224 3.25 -22.13 12.58
N GLU A 225 3.50 -21.02 13.27
CA GLU A 225 2.78 -20.67 14.49
C GLU A 225 1.32 -20.33 14.19
N VAL A 226 1.04 -19.52 13.17
CA VAL A 226 -0.33 -19.21 12.72
C VAL A 226 -1.07 -20.48 12.29
N GLU A 227 -0.41 -21.37 11.55
CA GLU A 227 -0.98 -22.66 11.14
C GLU A 227 -1.34 -23.54 12.34
N LYS A 228 -0.45 -23.61 13.33
CA LYS A 228 -0.70 -24.32 14.59
C LYS A 228 -1.91 -23.73 15.32
N LEU A 229 -1.98 -22.41 15.47
CA LEU A 229 -3.09 -21.72 16.14
C LEU A 229 -4.41 -21.91 15.39
N LEU A 230 -4.40 -21.84 14.05
CA LEU A 230 -5.57 -22.11 13.22
C LEU A 230 -6.07 -23.54 13.38
N THR A 231 -5.16 -24.51 13.45
CA THR A 231 -5.50 -25.93 13.63
C THR A 231 -6.10 -26.18 15.01
N ALA A 232 -5.53 -25.57 16.06
CA ALA A 232 -6.11 -25.61 17.40
C ALA A 232 -7.49 -24.92 17.52
N SER A 233 -7.84 -24.06 16.55
CA SER A 233 -9.09 -23.28 16.55
C SER A 233 -10.22 -23.91 15.73
N GLN A 234 -9.99 -25.06 15.08
CA GLN A 234 -11.01 -25.79 14.30
C GLN A 234 -12.32 -26.08 15.08
N PRO A 235 -12.31 -26.31 16.41
CA PRO A 235 -13.55 -26.51 17.17
C PRO A 235 -14.42 -25.25 17.34
N SER A 236 -13.92 -24.05 17.01
CA SER A 236 -14.64 -22.79 17.21
C SER A 236 -15.69 -22.55 16.13
N ASN A 237 -16.80 -21.90 16.50
CA ASN A 237 -17.85 -21.52 15.56
C ASN A 237 -17.32 -20.51 14.53
N VAL A 238 -16.52 -19.55 14.99
CA VAL A 238 -15.95 -18.47 14.18
C VAL A 238 -14.46 -18.33 14.50
N THR A 239 -13.64 -18.19 13.46
CA THR A 239 -12.23 -17.80 13.58
C THR A 239 -11.99 -16.53 12.79
N ILE A 240 -11.45 -15.52 13.46
CA ILE A 240 -11.08 -14.21 12.93
C ILE A 240 -9.57 -14.07 13.07
N LEU A 241 -8.88 -13.75 11.97
CA LEU A 241 -7.49 -13.32 12.02
C LEU A 241 -7.43 -11.81 12.06
N PHE A 242 -6.41 -11.28 12.71
CA PHE A 242 -6.08 -9.88 12.58
C PHE A 242 -4.57 -9.65 12.63
N GLY A 243 -4.17 -8.57 11.98
CA GLY A 243 -2.79 -8.13 11.84
C GLY A 243 -2.80 -6.70 11.37
N HIS A 244 -1.62 -6.13 11.16
CA HIS A 244 -1.54 -4.74 10.70
C HIS A 244 -1.62 -4.61 9.17
N TYR A 245 -0.86 -5.45 8.46
CA TYR A 245 -0.66 -5.32 7.02
C TYR A 245 -1.76 -6.02 6.21
N PRO A 246 -2.35 -5.36 5.20
CA PRO A 246 -3.22 -6.02 4.24
C PRO A 246 -2.49 -7.11 3.44
N SER A 247 -3.25 -8.07 2.92
CA SER A 247 -2.71 -9.20 2.17
C SER A 247 -1.93 -8.77 0.92
N SER A 248 -2.26 -7.63 0.32
CA SER A 248 -1.58 -7.06 -0.85
C SER A 248 -0.11 -6.71 -0.61
N VAL A 249 0.28 -6.42 0.64
CA VAL A 249 1.66 -6.02 1.02
C VAL A 249 2.39 -7.04 1.90
N LEU A 250 1.80 -8.23 2.14
CA LEU A 250 2.39 -9.34 2.89
C LEU A 250 3.42 -10.16 2.07
N GLY A 251 3.29 -10.23 0.75
CA GLY A 251 4.20 -10.94 -0.15
C GLY A 251 4.29 -12.48 -0.01
N SER A 252 3.89 -13.06 1.13
CA SER A 252 3.87 -14.52 1.32
C SER A 252 2.59 -15.16 0.77
N LYS A 253 2.77 -16.09 -0.18
CA LYS A 253 1.68 -16.94 -0.69
C LYS A 253 1.15 -17.89 0.38
N ARG A 254 2.04 -18.46 1.21
CA ARG A 254 1.64 -19.41 2.27
C ARG A 254 0.81 -18.71 3.33
N MET A 255 1.19 -17.51 3.77
CA MET A 255 0.37 -16.75 4.70
C MET A 255 -1.01 -16.41 4.12
N LYS A 256 -1.10 -16.01 2.84
CA LYS A 256 -2.40 -15.80 2.17
C LYS A 256 -3.28 -17.06 2.17
N GLN A 257 -2.68 -18.25 2.01
CA GLN A 257 -3.39 -19.53 2.13
C GLN A 257 -3.81 -19.85 3.58
N LEU A 258 -3.03 -19.46 4.58
CA LEU A 258 -3.43 -19.60 5.98
C LEU A 258 -4.58 -18.65 6.32
N MET A 259 -4.55 -17.42 5.81
CA MET A 259 -5.62 -16.43 5.97
C MET A 259 -6.94 -16.92 5.36
N SER A 260 -6.92 -17.70 4.27
CA SER A 260 -8.15 -18.30 3.73
C SER A 260 -8.76 -19.41 4.61
N ARG A 261 -8.13 -19.78 5.73
CA ARG A 261 -8.73 -20.73 6.68
C ARG A 261 -9.68 -20.07 7.67
N CYS A 262 -9.70 -18.74 7.74
CA CYS A 262 -10.54 -17.96 8.64
C CYS A 262 -11.66 -17.24 7.90
N MET A 263 -12.71 -16.87 8.64
CA MET A 263 -13.88 -16.20 8.09
C MET A 263 -13.56 -14.76 7.69
N VAL A 264 -12.88 -14.03 8.56
CA VAL A 264 -12.58 -12.61 8.39
C VAL A 264 -11.12 -12.34 8.76
N TYR A 265 -10.45 -11.56 7.93
CA TYR A 265 -9.19 -10.91 8.25
C TYR A 265 -9.42 -9.42 8.52
N LEU A 266 -9.07 -8.96 9.72
CA LEU A 266 -9.16 -7.56 10.14
C LEU A 266 -7.77 -6.92 10.09
N CYS A 267 -7.63 -5.82 9.36
CA CYS A 267 -6.34 -5.13 9.19
C CYS A 267 -6.46 -3.60 9.17
N GLY A 268 -5.31 -2.94 9.07
CA GLY A 268 -5.15 -1.49 8.97
C GLY A 268 -4.13 -1.10 7.89
N HIS A 269 -3.25 -0.14 8.21
CA HIS A 269 -2.04 0.23 7.44
C HIS A 269 -2.22 1.17 6.23
N LEU A 270 -3.10 0.88 5.27
CA LEU A 270 -3.33 1.73 4.08
C LEU A 270 -4.37 2.84 4.32
N HIS A 271 -5.11 2.73 5.43
CA HIS A 271 -6.13 3.68 5.90
C HIS A 271 -7.28 3.78 4.88
N THR A 272 -7.62 4.98 4.44
CA THR A 272 -8.57 5.22 3.33
C THR A 272 -7.86 5.46 2.00
N PHE A 273 -6.59 5.04 1.88
CA PHE A 273 -5.69 5.38 0.78
C PHE A 273 -5.75 6.88 0.42
N LEU A 274 -5.30 7.73 1.34
CA LEU A 274 -5.38 9.20 1.23
C LEU A 274 -6.81 9.78 1.11
N GLY A 275 -7.83 9.04 1.56
CA GLY A 275 -9.24 9.44 1.45
C GLY A 275 -9.91 9.07 0.12
N VAL A 276 -9.19 8.42 -0.80
CA VAL A 276 -9.71 8.05 -2.12
C VAL A 276 -10.61 6.81 -2.05
N VAL A 277 -10.32 5.91 -1.11
CA VAL A 277 -11.09 4.67 -0.92
C VAL A 277 -11.61 4.64 0.51
N PRO A 278 -12.79 5.25 0.78
CA PRO A 278 -13.33 5.36 2.14
C PRO A 278 -13.73 4.01 2.76
N HIS A 279 -13.96 2.98 1.93
CA HIS A 279 -14.31 1.62 2.34
C HIS A 279 -13.33 0.62 1.73
N MET A 280 -12.31 0.25 2.49
CA MET A 280 -11.28 -0.70 2.09
C MET A 280 -11.69 -2.12 2.47
N HIS A 281 -12.74 -2.61 1.83
CA HIS A 281 -13.26 -3.96 2.03
C HIS A 281 -13.16 -4.75 0.74
N THR A 282 -12.85 -6.03 0.86
CA THR A 282 -12.95 -6.96 -0.26
C THR A 282 -13.31 -8.36 0.22
N ARG A 283 -13.69 -9.20 -0.74
CA ARG A 283 -13.75 -10.64 -0.57
C ARG A 283 -12.60 -11.26 -1.34
N GLN A 284 -11.77 -11.98 -0.63
CA GLN A 284 -10.63 -12.67 -1.22
C GLN A 284 -11.10 -13.82 -2.12
N HIS A 285 -10.21 -14.31 -2.99
CA HIS A 285 -10.55 -15.39 -3.93
C HIS A 285 -11.06 -16.67 -3.24
N ALA A 286 -10.65 -16.92 -2.00
CA ALA A 286 -11.12 -18.05 -1.20
C ALA A 286 -12.45 -17.78 -0.46
N GLY A 287 -13.11 -16.65 -0.73
CA GLY A 287 -14.44 -16.30 -0.23
C GLY A 287 -14.48 -15.65 1.16
N ASN A 288 -13.37 -15.61 1.89
CA ASN A 288 -13.26 -14.92 3.18
C ASN A 288 -13.19 -13.41 2.98
N LEU A 289 -13.63 -12.64 3.99
CA LEU A 289 -13.54 -11.19 3.95
C LEU A 289 -12.17 -10.71 4.40
N GLU A 290 -11.65 -9.68 3.72
CA GLU A 290 -10.56 -8.84 4.20
C GLU A 290 -11.11 -7.42 4.39
N LEU A 291 -11.06 -6.95 5.62
CA LEU A 291 -11.69 -5.70 6.04
C LEU A 291 -10.65 -4.79 6.65
N GLU A 292 -10.04 -3.96 5.82
CA GLU A 292 -9.14 -2.91 6.28
C GLU A 292 -9.97 -1.74 6.83
N LEU A 293 -9.70 -1.38 8.08
CA LEU A 293 -10.39 -0.28 8.76
C LEU A 293 -9.67 1.04 8.50
N ALA A 294 -10.45 2.06 8.19
CA ALA A 294 -9.96 3.44 8.12
C ALA A 294 -9.33 3.90 9.44
N ASP A 295 -8.38 4.83 9.38
CA ASP A 295 -7.53 5.14 10.52
C ASP A 295 -8.25 5.91 11.64
N TRP A 296 -7.82 5.63 12.86
CA TRP A 296 -8.15 6.48 13.99
C TRP A 296 -7.49 7.86 13.87
N LYS A 297 -6.22 7.93 13.45
CA LYS A 297 -5.38 9.15 13.41
C LYS A 297 -6.01 10.39 12.76
N LYS A 298 -6.76 10.25 11.68
CA LYS A 298 -7.37 11.33 10.91
C LYS A 298 -8.88 11.17 10.81
N SER A 299 -9.34 9.96 10.49
CA SER A 299 -10.75 9.72 10.26
C SER A 299 -11.52 9.34 11.52
N ARG A 300 -10.82 9.06 12.65
CA ARG A 300 -11.41 8.62 13.92
C ARG A 300 -12.42 7.49 13.72
N ARG A 301 -12.07 6.53 12.88
CA ARG A 301 -12.96 5.43 12.53
C ARG A 301 -12.79 4.27 13.49
N TYR A 302 -13.90 3.62 13.78
CA TYR A 302 -13.96 2.36 14.52
C TYR A 302 -15.03 1.48 13.87
N ARG A 303 -14.94 0.18 14.11
CA ARG A 303 -15.91 -0.81 13.63
C ARG A 303 -16.59 -1.46 14.81
N VAL A 304 -17.92 -1.60 14.71
CA VAL A 304 -18.67 -2.53 15.55
C VAL A 304 -19.05 -3.72 14.68
N PHE A 305 -18.77 -4.93 15.15
CA PHE A 305 -19.13 -6.15 14.43
C PHE A 305 -19.73 -7.17 15.38
N ALA A 306 -20.62 -8.00 14.85
CA ALA A 306 -21.35 -9.01 15.61
C ALA A 306 -21.34 -10.35 14.90
N VAL A 307 -21.34 -11.41 15.70
CA VAL A 307 -21.65 -12.76 15.28
C VAL A 307 -23.03 -13.09 15.86
N ASP A 308 -24.04 -13.14 15.00
CA ASP A 308 -25.44 -13.41 15.37
C ASP A 308 -25.87 -14.72 14.70
N HIS A 309 -26.08 -15.77 15.50
CA HIS A 309 -26.40 -17.12 15.01
C HIS A 309 -25.38 -17.63 13.98
N GLY A 310 -24.09 -17.29 14.16
CA GLY A 310 -23.00 -17.66 13.25
C GLY A 310 -22.91 -16.82 11.97
N LEU A 311 -23.72 -15.76 11.85
CA LEU A 311 -23.65 -14.77 10.76
C LEU A 311 -22.83 -13.56 11.21
N PHE A 312 -21.85 -13.15 10.41
CA PHE A 312 -21.01 -12.00 10.63
C PHE A 312 -21.59 -10.75 9.95
N SER A 313 -21.81 -9.71 10.75
CA SER A 313 -22.29 -8.39 10.32
C SER A 313 -21.45 -7.30 10.98
N PHE A 314 -21.21 -6.18 10.29
CA PHE A 314 -20.44 -5.08 10.85
C PHE A 314 -20.89 -3.72 10.32
N VAL A 315 -20.50 -2.66 11.03
CA VAL A 315 -20.67 -1.28 10.62
C VAL A 315 -19.46 -0.46 11.04
N ASP A 316 -19.00 0.40 10.14
CA ASP A 316 -17.91 1.34 10.41
C ASP A 316 -18.48 2.71 10.74
N LYS A 317 -18.11 3.26 11.90
CA LYS A 317 -18.60 4.53 12.40
C LYS A 317 -17.46 5.50 12.64
N THR A 318 -17.78 6.77 12.54
CA THR A 318 -16.89 7.85 13.00
C THR A 318 -17.11 8.03 14.50
N PHE A 319 -16.03 8.29 15.23
CA PHE A 319 -16.06 8.66 16.63
C PHE A 319 -17.10 9.76 16.89
N ASP A 320 -17.75 9.65 18.05
CA ASP A 320 -18.83 10.53 18.50
C ASP A 320 -20.06 10.66 17.57
N THR A 321 -20.21 9.74 16.60
CA THR A 321 -21.45 9.59 15.84
C THR A 321 -22.38 8.59 16.52
N TRP A 322 -23.56 9.04 16.93
CA TRP A 322 -24.59 8.24 17.61
C TRP A 322 -25.96 8.45 16.95
N PRO A 323 -26.87 7.45 17.04
CA PRO A 323 -26.66 6.09 17.52
C PRO A 323 -25.78 5.26 16.57
N VAL A 324 -25.21 4.16 17.08
CA VAL A 324 -24.62 3.11 16.25
C VAL A 324 -25.69 2.06 15.99
N VAL A 325 -26.10 1.92 14.73
CA VAL A 325 -27.08 0.93 14.30
C VAL A 325 -26.37 -0.15 13.48
N LEU A 326 -26.50 -1.41 13.89
CA LEU A 326 -25.98 -2.56 13.18
C LEU A 326 -27.10 -3.57 12.95
N ILE A 327 -27.45 -3.80 11.69
CA ILE A 327 -28.50 -4.75 11.35
C ILE A 327 -27.87 -6.13 11.12
N THR A 328 -28.19 -7.08 12.01
CA THR A 328 -27.55 -8.41 12.04
C THR A 328 -28.33 -9.45 11.27
N ASN A 329 -29.66 -9.36 11.25
CA ASN A 329 -30.53 -10.22 10.45
C ASN A 329 -31.69 -9.42 9.82
N PRO A 330 -31.90 -9.49 8.50
CA PRO A 330 -31.02 -10.12 7.51
C PRO A 330 -29.71 -9.33 7.32
N LYS A 331 -28.58 -10.02 7.15
CA LYS A 331 -27.26 -9.38 7.00
C LYS A 331 -27.08 -8.72 5.63
N HIS A 332 -26.11 -7.82 5.55
CA HIS A 332 -25.80 -7.08 4.34
C HIS A 332 -25.24 -8.01 3.23
N ALA A 333 -25.88 -8.02 2.05
CA ALA A 333 -25.64 -9.00 0.98
C ALA A 333 -24.20 -8.98 0.42
N GLN A 334 -23.59 -7.78 0.26
CA GLN A 334 -22.21 -7.63 -0.22
C GLN A 334 -21.17 -8.37 0.65
N PHE A 335 -21.48 -8.64 1.92
CA PHE A 335 -20.55 -9.27 2.88
C PHE A 335 -20.92 -10.73 3.20
N ASN A 336 -21.81 -11.36 2.44
CA ASN A 336 -22.11 -12.79 2.58
C ASN A 336 -20.86 -13.65 2.36
N MET A 337 -20.65 -14.70 3.14
CA MET A 337 -19.54 -15.63 2.97
C MET A 337 -20.07 -17.08 2.96
N PRO A 338 -20.61 -17.57 1.83
CA PRO A 338 -21.28 -18.88 1.76
C PRO A 338 -20.43 -20.06 2.28
N HIS A 339 -19.11 -20.01 2.07
CA HIS A 339 -18.16 -21.02 2.53
C HIS A 339 -17.92 -21.03 4.05
N TYR A 340 -18.26 -19.94 4.75
CA TYR A 340 -17.93 -19.72 6.16
C TYR A 340 -19.16 -19.52 7.04
N GLU A 341 -20.31 -19.15 6.46
CA GLU A 341 -21.51 -18.76 7.18
C GLU A 341 -22.72 -19.65 6.86
N PRO A 342 -23.57 -19.96 7.85
CA PRO A 342 -24.82 -20.69 7.64
C PRO A 342 -25.93 -19.77 7.12
N LEU A 343 -25.75 -19.17 5.93
CA LEU A 343 -26.65 -18.13 5.37
C LEU A 343 -28.13 -18.57 5.30
N GLY A 344 -28.40 -19.88 5.16
CA GLY A 344 -29.75 -20.44 5.18
C GLY A 344 -30.55 -20.14 6.46
N ARG A 345 -29.88 -19.77 7.56
CA ARG A 345 -30.53 -19.37 8.82
C ARG A 345 -31.37 -18.10 8.67
N MET A 346 -30.98 -17.16 7.81
CA MET A 346 -31.76 -15.94 7.58
C MET A 346 -33.16 -16.25 7.03
N VAL A 347 -33.24 -17.20 6.09
CA VAL A 347 -34.51 -17.64 5.45
C VAL A 347 -35.47 -18.29 6.45
N ARG A 348 -34.92 -18.88 7.52
CA ARG A 348 -35.67 -19.58 8.57
C ARG A 348 -35.85 -18.74 9.83
N SER A 349 -35.40 -17.49 9.83
CA SER A 349 -35.55 -16.58 10.95
C SER A 349 -37.00 -16.18 11.16
N THR A 350 -37.35 -15.85 12.40
CA THR A 350 -38.68 -15.33 12.75
C THR A 350 -38.68 -13.81 12.92
N HIS A 351 -37.50 -13.20 13.11
CA HIS A 351 -37.37 -11.78 13.41
C HIS A 351 -36.23 -11.11 12.61
N ILE A 352 -36.47 -9.87 12.21
CA ILE A 352 -35.40 -8.90 11.90
C ILE A 352 -34.73 -8.55 13.23
N ARG A 353 -33.39 -8.51 13.25
CA ARG A 353 -32.59 -8.23 14.46
C ARG A 353 -31.64 -7.08 14.21
N ILE A 354 -31.65 -6.11 15.12
CA ILE A 354 -30.94 -4.83 15.01
C ILE A 354 -30.28 -4.55 16.35
N LEU A 355 -28.99 -4.21 16.34
CA LEU A 355 -28.30 -3.67 17.50
C LEU A 355 -28.29 -2.15 17.42
N VAL A 356 -28.81 -1.48 18.44
CA VAL A 356 -28.82 -0.03 18.57
C VAL A 356 -28.07 0.35 19.83
N PHE A 357 -26.91 0.98 19.66
CA PHE A 357 -26.11 1.55 20.75
C PHE A 357 -26.28 3.07 20.73
N THR A 358 -26.62 3.66 21.86
CA THR A 358 -26.97 5.09 21.93
C THR A 358 -26.62 5.67 23.30
N LYS A 359 -26.25 6.96 23.32
CA LYS A 359 -26.09 7.77 24.54
C LYS A 359 -27.44 8.10 25.19
N GLU A 360 -28.47 8.28 24.36
CA GLU A 360 -29.81 8.68 24.78
C GLU A 360 -30.80 7.51 24.75
N SER A 361 -31.92 7.67 25.45
CA SER A 361 -33.06 6.75 25.34
C SER A 361 -33.62 6.74 23.92
N THR A 362 -33.92 5.53 23.43
CA THR A 362 -34.55 5.34 22.12
C THR A 362 -36.07 5.47 22.25
N HIS A 363 -36.69 6.31 21.42
CA HIS A 363 -38.15 6.45 21.35
C HIS A 363 -38.76 5.41 20.39
N SER A 364 -38.18 5.22 19.21
CA SER A 364 -38.65 4.24 18.23
C SER A 364 -37.55 3.75 17.29
N VAL A 365 -37.71 2.53 16.78
CA VAL A 365 -36.85 1.89 15.78
C VAL A 365 -37.75 1.40 14.64
N ARG A 366 -38.01 2.25 13.66
CA ARG A 366 -38.88 1.96 12.52
C ARG A 366 -38.12 1.19 11.44
N VAL A 367 -38.70 0.11 10.95
CA VAL A 367 -38.10 -0.72 9.89
C VAL A 367 -38.92 -0.61 8.62
N LYS A 368 -38.22 -0.39 7.50
CA LYS A 368 -38.79 -0.43 6.15
C LYS A 368 -38.01 -1.43 5.30
N VAL A 369 -38.72 -2.11 4.41
CA VAL A 369 -38.12 -2.93 3.34
C VAL A 369 -38.71 -2.48 2.01
N ASP A 370 -37.85 -2.14 1.06
CA ASP A 370 -38.24 -1.62 -0.26
C ASP A 370 -39.24 -0.45 -0.19
N ASN A 371 -38.96 0.50 0.71
CA ASN A 371 -39.81 1.65 1.06
C ASN A 371 -41.16 1.29 1.73
N ILE A 372 -41.46 0.02 1.98
CA ILE A 372 -42.66 -0.43 2.68
C ILE A 372 -42.36 -0.52 4.18
N SER A 373 -43.13 0.21 4.99
CA SER A 373 -43.01 0.19 6.44
C SER A 373 -43.51 -1.12 7.03
N LEU A 374 -42.64 -1.85 7.73
CA LEU A 374 -42.99 -3.10 8.41
C LEU A 374 -43.43 -2.89 9.86
N GLY A 375 -43.02 -1.78 10.48
CA GLY A 375 -43.43 -1.42 11.84
C GLY A 375 -42.28 -0.94 12.71
N ASN A 376 -42.52 -0.92 14.02
CA ASN A 376 -41.56 -0.51 15.04
C ASN A 376 -40.99 -1.74 15.74
N ALA A 377 -39.66 -1.88 15.77
CA ALA A 377 -38.98 -2.99 16.42
C ALA A 377 -39.08 -2.85 17.95
N ARG A 378 -39.33 -3.96 18.63
CA ARG A 378 -39.44 -4.05 20.09
C ARG A 378 -38.05 -4.21 20.70
N HIS A 379 -37.76 -3.44 21.75
CA HIS A 379 -36.55 -3.63 22.57
C HIS A 379 -36.65 -4.93 23.36
N VAL A 380 -35.59 -5.75 23.32
CA VAL A 380 -35.52 -7.02 24.05
C VAL A 380 -34.67 -6.86 25.31
N SER A 381 -33.38 -6.58 25.12
CA SER A 381 -32.42 -6.37 26.20
C SER A 381 -31.11 -5.83 25.63
N GLY A 382 -30.35 -5.09 26.44
CA GLY A 382 -29.10 -4.47 26.02
C GLY A 382 -29.30 -3.64 24.74
N PRO A 383 -28.50 -3.85 23.67
CA PRO A 383 -28.66 -3.13 22.42
C PRO A 383 -29.69 -3.77 21.46
N LEU A 384 -30.28 -4.92 21.76
CA LEU A 384 -31.08 -5.69 20.79
C LEU A 384 -32.51 -5.17 20.66
N TYR A 385 -32.89 -4.90 19.41
CA TYR A 385 -34.25 -4.65 18.95
C TYR A 385 -34.65 -5.70 17.91
N VAL A 386 -35.90 -6.16 17.98
CA VAL A 386 -36.41 -7.21 17.09
C VAL A 386 -37.77 -6.85 16.50
N LEU A 387 -38.00 -7.23 15.24
CA LEU A 387 -39.30 -7.05 14.59
C LEU A 387 -39.72 -8.38 13.94
N PRO A 388 -40.91 -8.93 14.27
CA PRO A 388 -41.44 -10.10 13.58
C PRO A 388 -41.57 -9.84 12.08
N TRP A 389 -41.18 -10.81 11.26
CA TRP A 389 -41.27 -10.68 9.81
C TRP A 389 -41.52 -12.04 9.14
N GLN A 390 -41.81 -12.01 7.84
CA GLN A 390 -41.98 -13.21 7.02
C GLN A 390 -40.89 -13.25 5.94
N PRO A 391 -39.77 -13.99 6.16
CA PRO A 391 -38.67 -14.07 5.19
C PRO A 391 -39.10 -14.58 3.81
N SER A 392 -40.16 -15.40 3.74
CA SER A 392 -40.70 -15.92 2.48
C SER A 392 -41.17 -14.82 1.52
N ALA A 393 -41.58 -13.66 2.02
CA ALA A 393 -41.95 -12.51 1.21
C ALA A 393 -40.76 -11.86 0.48
N TYR A 394 -39.53 -12.14 0.94
CA TYR A 394 -38.28 -11.55 0.48
C TYR A 394 -37.28 -12.62 0.00
N ALA A 395 -37.81 -13.77 -0.43
CA ALA A 395 -37.00 -14.96 -0.65
C ALA A 395 -36.06 -14.85 -1.87
N SER A 396 -36.46 -14.10 -2.90
CA SER A 396 -35.71 -13.90 -4.14
C SER A 396 -35.31 -12.43 -4.26
N ASP A 397 -34.34 -12.12 -5.11
CA ASP A 397 -33.86 -10.76 -5.38
C ASP A 397 -33.10 -10.09 -4.24
N ILE A 398 -32.55 -8.91 -4.55
CA ILE A 398 -31.86 -8.05 -3.58
C ILE A 398 -32.86 -7.00 -3.12
N HIS A 399 -33.11 -6.97 -1.81
CA HIS A 399 -34.02 -6.03 -1.17
C HIS A 399 -33.23 -4.96 -0.41
N GLN A 400 -33.82 -3.78 -0.24
CA GLN A 400 -33.24 -2.70 0.56
C GLN A 400 -33.95 -2.61 1.91
N MET A 401 -33.17 -2.73 2.98
CA MET A 401 -33.65 -2.51 4.33
C MET A 401 -33.22 -1.14 4.83
N GLU A 402 -34.16 -0.41 5.42
CA GLU A 402 -33.92 0.87 6.09
C GLU A 402 -34.40 0.78 7.54
N VAL A 403 -33.51 1.13 8.47
CA VAL A 403 -33.82 1.22 9.90
C VAL A 403 -33.65 2.65 10.33
N GLU A 404 -34.74 3.24 10.82
CA GLU A 404 -34.76 4.59 11.32
C GLU A 404 -34.96 4.58 12.83
N VAL A 405 -33.96 5.09 13.56
CA VAL A 405 -33.95 5.21 15.01
C VAL A 405 -34.28 6.65 15.38
N THR A 406 -35.31 6.85 16.18
CA THR A 406 -35.67 8.14 16.76
C THR A 406 -35.35 8.11 18.25
N ASP A 407 -34.61 9.11 18.74
CA ASP A 407 -34.36 9.25 20.18
C ASP A 407 -35.49 10.01 20.88
N THR A 408 -35.46 10.05 22.21
CA THR A 408 -36.46 10.78 23.03
C THR A 408 -36.42 12.31 22.86
N GLN A 409 -35.40 12.84 22.18
CA GLN A 409 -35.28 14.26 21.84
C GLN A 409 -35.84 14.57 20.44
N GLY A 410 -36.37 13.55 19.73
CA GLY A 410 -36.94 13.68 18.38
C GLY A 410 -35.89 13.71 17.26
N ARG A 411 -34.61 13.45 17.56
CA ARG A 411 -33.57 13.32 16.53
C ARG A 411 -33.70 11.96 15.86
N THR A 412 -33.58 11.95 14.55
CA THR A 412 -33.71 10.73 13.74
C THR A 412 -32.37 10.37 13.11
N TYR A 413 -32.09 9.08 13.09
CA TYR A 413 -30.94 8.48 12.44
C TYR A 413 -31.39 7.34 11.56
N MET A 414 -30.74 7.14 10.42
CA MET A 414 -31.14 6.11 9.47
C MET A 414 -29.93 5.29 9.01
N GLU A 415 -30.06 3.97 9.09
CA GLU A 415 -29.12 3.00 8.55
C GLU A 415 -29.78 2.25 7.40
N ARG A 416 -29.02 1.99 6.32
CA ARG A 416 -29.54 1.30 5.13
C ARG A 416 -28.60 0.19 4.71
N GLN A 417 -29.14 -0.97 4.34
CA GLN A 417 -28.35 -2.01 3.71
C GLN A 417 -29.15 -2.87 2.72
N PRO A 418 -28.53 -3.29 1.60
CA PRO A 418 -29.06 -4.36 0.78
C PRO A 418 -28.97 -5.70 1.52
N PHE A 419 -30.00 -6.53 1.44
CA PHE A 419 -29.97 -7.92 1.88
C PHE A 419 -30.54 -8.85 0.81
N CYS A 420 -30.23 -10.13 0.94
CA CYS A 420 -30.69 -11.16 0.00
C CYS A 420 -30.73 -12.51 0.71
N LEU A 421 -31.83 -13.25 0.53
CA LEU A 421 -32.14 -14.47 1.29
C LEU A 421 -31.86 -15.76 0.51
N ARG A 422 -32.16 -15.81 -0.79
CA ARG A 422 -31.81 -16.93 -1.68
C ARG A 422 -31.26 -16.42 -3.01
N GLY A 423 -30.49 -17.28 -3.68
CA GLY A 423 -29.95 -17.01 -5.00
C GLY A 423 -28.54 -16.43 -4.98
N GLN A 424 -28.08 -15.98 -6.15
CA GLN A 424 -26.75 -15.44 -6.35
C GLN A 424 -26.76 -13.93 -6.06
N CYS A 425 -26.49 -13.57 -4.81
CA CYS A 425 -26.59 -12.22 -4.28
C CYS A 425 -25.28 -11.41 -4.41
N ASP A 426 -24.56 -11.57 -5.53
CA ASP A 426 -23.19 -11.08 -5.68
C ASP A 426 -23.16 -9.57 -5.98
N ILE A 427 -23.15 -8.75 -4.93
CA ILE A 427 -22.83 -7.33 -5.01
C ILE A 427 -21.31 -7.19 -5.06
N SER A 428 -20.77 -6.66 -6.17
CA SER A 428 -19.32 -6.49 -6.32
C SER A 428 -18.76 -5.43 -5.37
N PHE A 429 -17.54 -5.66 -4.86
CA PHE A 429 -16.76 -4.63 -4.18
C PHE A 429 -16.23 -3.58 -5.15
N PRO A 430 -16.01 -2.33 -4.71
CA PRO A 430 -15.42 -1.28 -5.54
C PRO A 430 -14.07 -1.71 -6.13
N PHE A 431 -13.82 -1.34 -7.39
CA PHE A 431 -12.61 -1.71 -8.11
C PHE A 431 -11.32 -1.33 -7.36
N PHE A 432 -11.22 -0.10 -6.85
CA PHE A 432 -10.01 0.36 -6.17
C PHE A 432 -9.75 -0.36 -4.84
N ALA A 433 -10.79 -0.70 -4.07
CA ALA A 433 -10.64 -1.49 -2.85
C ALA A 433 -10.10 -2.88 -3.18
N ARG A 434 -10.67 -3.55 -4.20
CA ARG A 434 -10.17 -4.83 -4.70
C ARG A 434 -8.73 -4.74 -5.19
N PHE A 435 -8.41 -3.75 -6.02
CA PHE A 435 -7.07 -3.55 -6.54
C PHE A 435 -6.05 -3.36 -5.41
N LEU A 436 -6.37 -2.54 -4.40
CA LEU A 436 -5.47 -2.25 -3.29
C LEU A 436 -5.31 -3.41 -2.29
N LEU A 437 -6.32 -4.27 -2.15
CA LEU A 437 -6.29 -5.36 -1.17
C LEU A 437 -5.95 -6.73 -1.77
N MET A 438 -6.20 -6.96 -3.06
CA MET A 438 -6.01 -8.28 -3.69
C MET A 438 -4.74 -8.37 -4.54
N THR A 439 -4.19 -7.26 -5.02
CA THR A 439 -3.00 -7.27 -5.87
C THR A 439 -1.75 -7.63 -5.06
N ASP A 440 -0.88 -8.50 -5.61
CA ASP A 440 0.43 -8.80 -5.01
C ASP A 440 1.44 -7.68 -5.31
N PHE A 441 1.39 -6.60 -4.52
CA PHE A 441 2.26 -5.44 -4.71
C PHE A 441 3.74 -5.78 -4.52
N THR A 442 4.05 -6.68 -3.60
CA THR A 442 5.43 -7.13 -3.36
C THR A 442 6.05 -7.73 -4.62
N THR A 443 5.33 -8.61 -5.31
CA THR A 443 5.81 -9.23 -6.55
C THR A 443 5.80 -8.24 -7.70
N GLY A 444 4.71 -7.48 -7.88
CA GLY A 444 4.57 -6.54 -9.00
C GLY A 444 5.69 -5.48 -9.02
N ILE A 445 6.05 -4.94 -7.87
CA ILE A 445 7.11 -3.93 -7.75
C ILE A 445 8.49 -4.50 -8.11
N ARG A 446 8.79 -5.75 -7.71
CA ARG A 446 10.05 -6.43 -8.06
C ARG A 446 10.16 -6.66 -9.56
N VAL A 447 9.09 -7.16 -10.18
CA VAL A 447 9.03 -7.37 -11.63
C VAL A 447 9.22 -6.05 -12.37
N THR A 448 8.57 -4.99 -11.90
CA THR A 448 8.67 -3.65 -12.49
C THR A 448 10.11 -3.14 -12.47
N PHE A 449 10.80 -3.24 -11.34
CA PHE A 449 12.21 -2.84 -11.24
C PHE A 449 13.08 -3.59 -12.25
N TRP A 450 12.98 -4.93 -12.29
CA TRP A 450 13.82 -5.73 -13.19
C TRP A 450 13.50 -5.51 -14.67
N ALA A 451 12.24 -5.24 -15.00
CA ALA A 451 11.84 -4.86 -16.35
C ALA A 451 12.44 -3.49 -16.75
N LEU A 452 12.37 -2.50 -15.86
CA LEU A 452 12.99 -1.19 -16.08
C LEU A 452 14.52 -1.29 -16.19
N PHE A 453 15.15 -2.11 -15.36
CA PHE A 453 16.59 -2.36 -15.40
C PHE A 453 17.02 -3.04 -16.71
N ALA A 454 16.26 -4.04 -17.16
CA ALA A 454 16.49 -4.65 -18.48
C ALA A 454 16.31 -3.61 -19.59
N PHE A 455 15.31 -2.72 -19.47
CA PHE A 455 15.08 -1.63 -20.43
C PHE A 455 16.23 -0.62 -20.47
N THR A 456 16.96 -0.38 -19.38
CA THR A 456 18.16 0.48 -19.42
C THR A 456 19.35 -0.22 -20.07
N LEU A 457 19.59 -1.48 -19.73
CA LEU A 457 20.79 -2.21 -20.18
C LEU A 457 20.70 -2.75 -21.60
N LEU A 458 19.59 -3.40 -21.98
CA LEU A 458 19.49 -4.12 -23.25
C LEU A 458 19.71 -3.21 -24.47
N PRO A 459 19.12 -2.00 -24.56
CA PRO A 459 19.38 -1.11 -25.70
C PRO A 459 20.84 -0.70 -25.80
N LEU A 460 21.50 -0.41 -24.67
CA LEU A 460 22.91 -0.03 -24.66
C LEU A 460 23.81 -1.17 -25.12
N VAL A 461 23.57 -2.40 -24.65
CA VAL A 461 24.29 -3.60 -25.10
C VAL A 461 24.06 -3.83 -26.59
N LEU A 462 22.82 -3.71 -27.07
CA LEU A 462 22.51 -3.83 -28.50
C LEU A 462 23.25 -2.78 -29.33
N PHE A 463 23.27 -1.51 -28.89
CA PHE A 463 24.04 -0.47 -29.55
C PHE A 463 25.53 -0.79 -29.59
N LYS A 464 26.10 -1.34 -28.52
CA LYS A 464 27.50 -1.77 -28.47
C LYS A 464 27.80 -2.95 -29.40
N LEU A 465 26.89 -3.90 -29.56
CA LEU A 465 27.07 -5.02 -30.48
C LEU A 465 26.88 -4.61 -31.94
N MET A 466 25.96 -3.68 -32.18
CA MET A 466 25.54 -3.28 -33.53
C MET A 466 26.21 -2.00 -34.04
N TYR A 467 27.09 -1.35 -33.27
CA TYR A 467 27.59 0.00 -33.61
C TYR A 467 28.21 0.08 -35.01
N ARG A 468 28.90 -0.97 -35.51
CA ARG A 468 29.46 -1.00 -36.88
C ARG A 468 28.37 -1.06 -37.96
N ARG A 469 27.28 -1.80 -37.73
CA ARG A 469 26.13 -1.86 -38.65
C ARG A 469 25.34 -0.55 -38.60
N LEU A 470 25.16 0.00 -37.41
CA LEU A 470 24.54 1.30 -37.19
C LEU A 470 25.37 2.43 -37.82
N GLN A 471 26.70 2.33 -37.83
CA GLN A 471 27.57 3.25 -38.55
C GLN A 471 27.16 3.30 -40.02
N VAL A 472 27.14 2.16 -40.71
CA VAL A 472 26.77 2.08 -42.14
C VAL A 472 25.36 2.63 -42.39
N ALA A 473 24.41 2.34 -41.52
CA ALA A 473 23.05 2.87 -41.62
C ALA A 473 23.01 4.40 -41.44
N VAL A 474 23.65 4.92 -40.40
CA VAL A 474 23.66 6.36 -40.06
C VAL A 474 24.50 7.18 -41.06
N THR A 475 25.50 6.57 -41.71
CA THR A 475 26.37 7.22 -42.70
C THR A 475 25.98 6.97 -44.15
N GLY A 476 25.03 6.06 -44.41
CA GLY A 476 24.51 5.74 -45.75
C GLY A 476 23.27 6.56 -46.13
N THR A 477 22.56 6.11 -47.17
CA THR A 477 21.37 6.77 -47.76
C THR A 477 20.08 6.70 -46.91
N TRP A 478 20.20 6.59 -45.58
CA TRP A 478 19.07 6.55 -44.64
C TRP A 478 18.36 7.90 -44.43
N HIS A 479 18.72 8.92 -45.21
CA HIS A 479 18.05 10.22 -45.25
C HIS A 479 16.55 10.16 -45.65
N THR A 480 16.04 8.98 -46.04
CA THR A 480 14.65 8.74 -46.47
C THR A 480 13.70 8.23 -45.37
N CYS A 481 14.17 7.95 -44.14
CA CYS A 481 13.27 7.51 -43.06
C CYS A 481 12.41 8.70 -42.55
N PRO A 482 11.07 8.62 -42.56
CA PRO A 482 10.20 9.74 -42.18
C PRO A 482 10.23 10.07 -40.67
N ALA A 483 10.72 9.15 -39.84
CA ALA A 483 10.81 9.33 -38.39
C ALA A 483 12.16 9.96 -37.96
N ARG A 484 12.27 11.29 -38.04
CA ARG A 484 13.48 12.05 -37.62
C ARG A 484 13.94 11.78 -36.18
N TRP A 485 12.99 11.49 -35.29
CA TRP A 485 13.30 11.16 -33.89
C TRP A 485 14.00 9.80 -33.77
N LEU A 486 13.62 8.80 -34.58
CA LEU A 486 14.23 7.47 -34.58
C LEU A 486 15.67 7.53 -35.12
N GLN A 487 15.89 8.28 -36.20
CA GLN A 487 17.24 8.53 -36.72
C GLN A 487 18.15 9.17 -35.66
N THR A 488 17.61 10.15 -34.92
CA THR A 488 18.34 10.82 -33.84
C THR A 488 18.72 9.85 -32.72
N LEU A 489 17.78 9.00 -32.28
CA LEU A 489 18.04 7.98 -31.26
C LEU A 489 19.07 6.94 -31.73
N LEU A 490 18.97 6.45 -32.96
CA LEU A 490 19.93 5.49 -33.52
C LEU A 490 21.34 6.10 -33.65
N ARG A 491 21.41 7.38 -34.03
CA ARG A 491 22.68 8.13 -34.07
C ARG A 491 23.29 8.28 -32.67
N TRP A 492 22.49 8.63 -31.67
CA TRP A 492 22.94 8.69 -30.27
C TRP A 492 23.41 7.33 -29.77
N GLY A 493 22.64 6.27 -30.07
CA GLY A 493 23.00 4.89 -29.74
C GLY A 493 24.32 4.47 -30.39
N TYR A 494 24.51 4.76 -31.68
CA TYR A 494 25.78 4.54 -32.38
C TYR A 494 26.95 5.25 -31.68
N LEU A 495 26.82 6.55 -31.41
CA LEU A 495 27.88 7.35 -30.78
C LEU A 495 28.24 6.84 -29.39
N LEU A 496 27.25 6.42 -28.60
CA LEU A 496 27.46 5.79 -27.30
C LEU A 496 28.18 4.46 -27.45
N GLY A 497 27.68 3.56 -28.31
CA GLY A 497 28.26 2.23 -28.54
C GLY A 497 29.68 2.26 -29.10
N SER A 498 30.04 3.30 -29.85
CA SER A 498 31.40 3.49 -30.41
C SER A 498 32.38 4.16 -29.43
N THR A 499 31.92 4.74 -28.32
CA THR A 499 32.75 5.56 -27.42
C THR A 499 32.94 4.86 -26.07
N ASP A 500 33.87 3.91 -26.04
CA ASP A 500 34.13 3.01 -24.90
C ASP A 500 34.32 3.73 -23.56
N SER A 501 35.01 4.86 -23.58
CA SER A 501 35.27 5.66 -22.37
C SER A 501 34.00 6.22 -21.73
N VAL A 502 32.92 6.41 -22.48
CA VAL A 502 31.61 6.84 -21.95
C VAL A 502 30.70 5.63 -21.73
N PHE A 503 30.76 4.65 -22.62
CA PHE A 503 29.91 3.45 -22.60
C PHE A 503 30.11 2.59 -21.35
N TYR A 504 31.35 2.17 -21.05
CA TYR A 504 31.59 1.24 -19.94
C TYR A 504 31.27 1.85 -18.58
N PRO A 505 31.63 3.12 -18.28
CA PRO A 505 31.19 3.75 -17.04
C PRO A 505 29.67 3.89 -16.92
N LEU A 506 28.95 4.19 -18.01
CA LEU A 506 27.49 4.26 -18.01
C LEU A 506 26.87 2.89 -17.66
N ILE A 507 27.30 1.82 -18.33
CA ILE A 507 26.85 0.45 -18.03
C ILE A 507 27.20 0.04 -16.60
N ALA A 508 28.42 0.36 -16.15
CA ALA A 508 28.85 0.05 -14.79
C ALA A 508 27.95 0.72 -13.76
N TYR A 509 27.56 1.98 -13.98
CA TYR A 509 26.63 2.69 -13.11
C TYR A 509 25.23 2.08 -13.11
N ASP A 510 24.69 1.71 -14.28
CA ASP A 510 23.40 1.01 -14.37
C ASP A 510 23.44 -0.31 -13.59
N ILE A 511 24.44 -1.15 -13.84
CA ILE A 511 24.64 -2.42 -13.10
C ILE A 511 24.77 -2.16 -11.60
N TYR A 512 25.49 -1.12 -11.20
CA TYR A 512 25.68 -0.78 -9.79
C TYR A 512 24.36 -0.44 -9.08
N VAL A 513 23.38 0.16 -9.77
CA VAL A 513 22.03 0.37 -9.19
C VAL A 513 21.35 -0.95 -8.84
N ALA A 514 21.61 -2.05 -9.55
CA ALA A 514 21.08 -3.37 -9.20
C ALA A 514 21.93 -4.12 -8.15
N VAL A 515 23.25 -3.89 -8.14
CA VAL A 515 24.20 -4.62 -7.27
C VAL A 515 24.36 -3.96 -5.90
N GLY A 516 24.55 -2.65 -5.84
CA GLY A 516 24.79 -1.90 -4.60
C GLY A 516 26.17 -2.13 -3.95
N PRO A 517 26.34 -1.73 -2.67
CA PRO A 517 25.36 -1.06 -1.82
C PRO A 517 24.99 0.35 -2.31
N TRP A 518 23.74 0.75 -2.14
CA TRP A 518 23.28 2.11 -2.47
C TRP A 518 23.78 3.15 -1.49
N PHE A 519 23.78 2.78 -0.21
CA PHE A 519 24.43 3.54 0.84
C PHE A 519 24.73 2.66 2.06
N VAL A 520 25.73 3.09 2.84
CA VAL A 520 26.15 2.46 4.09
C VAL A 520 26.11 3.49 5.21
N GLY A 521 25.43 3.21 6.31
CA GLY A 521 25.33 4.15 7.42
C GLY A 521 24.57 3.60 8.60
N GLU A 522 24.19 4.47 9.53
CA GLU A 522 23.44 4.08 10.72
C GLU A 522 21.96 3.85 10.36
N LEU A 523 21.60 2.59 10.08
CA LEU A 523 20.27 2.21 9.62
C LEU A 523 19.29 1.94 10.78
N LEU A 524 19.82 1.65 11.97
CA LEU A 524 19.13 1.55 13.25
C LEU A 524 19.96 2.27 14.31
N ASN A 525 19.35 2.68 15.43
CA ASN A 525 20.07 3.31 16.54
C ASN A 525 21.29 2.49 16.98
N GLY A 526 22.49 3.01 16.72
CA GLY A 526 23.75 2.35 17.11
C GLY A 526 24.19 1.17 16.21
N TYR A 527 23.49 0.89 15.10
CA TYR A 527 23.88 -0.18 14.17
C TYR A 527 24.11 0.35 12.76
N VAL A 528 25.33 0.16 12.27
CA VAL A 528 25.70 0.42 10.87
C VAL A 528 25.24 -0.74 10.01
N GLY A 529 24.67 -0.43 8.86
CA GLY A 529 24.22 -1.39 7.87
C GLY A 529 24.34 -0.86 6.45
N ALA A 530 23.96 -1.69 5.49
CA ALA A 530 24.01 -1.39 4.07
C ALA A 530 22.64 -1.59 3.42
N CYS A 531 22.25 -0.63 2.58
CA CYS A 531 20.99 -0.64 1.83
C CYS A 531 21.24 -1.03 0.37
N PHE A 532 20.41 -1.91 -0.16
CA PHE A 532 20.46 -2.44 -1.53
C PHE A 532 19.06 -2.40 -2.15
N VAL A 533 18.95 -2.61 -3.47
CA VAL A 533 17.64 -2.74 -4.10
C VAL A 533 16.84 -3.92 -3.54
N TYR A 534 17.52 -5.03 -3.22
CA TYR A 534 16.90 -6.26 -2.71
C TYR A 534 16.76 -6.31 -1.19
N GLY A 535 17.08 -5.22 -0.48
CA GLY A 535 16.81 -5.12 0.96
C GLY A 535 17.90 -4.42 1.75
N ILE A 536 17.80 -4.55 3.07
CA ILE A 536 18.71 -3.92 4.04
C ILE A 536 19.41 -5.00 4.85
N PHE A 537 20.73 -4.88 5.00
CA PHE A 537 21.52 -5.73 5.89
C PHE A 537 21.97 -4.90 7.08
N VAL A 538 21.52 -5.27 8.27
CA VAL A 538 21.84 -4.56 9.52
C VAL A 538 21.67 -5.51 10.70
N ASN A 539 22.55 -5.40 11.70
CA ASN A 539 22.52 -6.22 12.92
C ASN A 539 22.45 -7.74 12.66
N GLY A 540 23.21 -8.23 11.67
CA GLY A 540 23.23 -9.66 11.31
C GLY A 540 21.98 -10.16 10.56
N SER A 541 20.98 -9.31 10.33
CA SER A 541 19.72 -9.66 9.68
C SER A 541 19.59 -9.06 8.29
N HIS A 542 18.86 -9.75 7.42
CA HIS A 542 18.40 -9.24 6.13
C HIS A 542 16.92 -8.89 6.20
N ILE A 543 16.60 -7.62 5.91
CA ILE A 543 15.22 -7.15 5.75
C ILE A 543 14.93 -7.12 4.24
N PRO A 544 14.01 -7.98 3.74
CA PRO A 544 13.71 -8.06 2.31
C PRO A 544 13.26 -6.73 1.71
N GLY A 545 13.69 -6.48 0.47
CA GLY A 545 13.34 -5.29 -0.27
C GLY A 545 11.87 -5.25 -0.69
N GLY A 546 11.21 -4.14 -0.34
CA GLY A 546 9.91 -3.71 -0.86
C GLY A 546 10.01 -2.29 -1.43
N LEU A 547 10.02 -1.28 -0.56
CA LEU A 547 10.19 0.12 -0.98
C LEU A 547 11.56 0.45 -1.57
N THR A 548 12.59 -0.37 -1.32
CA THR A 548 13.87 -0.27 -1.99
C THR A 548 13.72 -0.47 -3.51
N TYR A 549 12.93 -1.45 -3.96
CA TYR A 549 12.62 -1.63 -5.38
C TYR A 549 11.83 -0.46 -5.98
N VAL A 550 10.93 0.16 -5.20
CA VAL A 550 10.22 1.38 -5.64
C VAL A 550 11.21 2.53 -5.84
N LEU A 551 12.08 2.78 -4.86
CA LEU A 551 13.11 3.81 -4.96
C LEU A 551 14.06 3.55 -6.14
N GLY A 552 14.42 2.29 -6.38
CA GLY A 552 15.24 1.87 -7.51
C GLY A 552 14.55 2.10 -8.85
N SER A 553 13.25 1.79 -8.93
CA SER A 553 12.45 2.04 -10.13
C SER A 553 12.39 3.53 -10.45
N ILE A 554 12.22 4.37 -9.42
CA ILE A 554 12.25 5.83 -9.57
C ILE A 554 13.64 6.30 -9.99
N GLN A 555 14.71 5.77 -9.38
CA GLN A 555 16.08 6.07 -9.78
C GLN A 555 16.32 5.74 -11.26
N LEU A 556 15.84 4.58 -11.73
CA LEU A 556 15.95 4.20 -13.14
C LEU A 556 15.18 5.15 -14.05
N CYS A 557 13.92 5.47 -13.73
CA CYS A 557 13.10 6.38 -14.53
C CYS A 557 13.58 7.84 -14.52
N VAL A 558 14.05 8.33 -13.37
CA VAL A 558 14.39 9.73 -13.12
C VAL A 558 15.88 10.01 -13.35
N CYS A 559 16.75 9.00 -13.40
CA CYS A 559 18.17 9.20 -13.61
C CYS A 559 18.71 8.35 -14.77
N ASN A 560 18.67 7.03 -14.66
CA ASN A 560 19.40 6.15 -15.58
C ASN A 560 18.83 6.18 -17.01
N ILE A 561 17.50 6.07 -17.17
CA ILE A 561 16.83 6.09 -18.47
C ILE A 561 17.12 7.40 -19.23
N PRO A 562 17.01 8.60 -18.62
CA PRO A 562 17.31 9.85 -19.33
C PRO A 562 18.81 10.15 -19.48
N LEU A 563 19.66 9.59 -18.63
CA LEU A 563 21.12 9.82 -18.69
C LEU A 563 21.73 9.28 -19.99
N ALA A 564 21.35 8.09 -20.43
CA ALA A 564 21.84 7.49 -21.68
C ALA A 564 21.61 8.40 -22.91
N PRO A 565 20.37 8.78 -23.28
CA PRO A 565 20.13 9.66 -24.42
C PRO A 565 20.74 11.06 -24.21
N TYR A 566 20.83 11.56 -22.97
CA TYR A 566 21.51 12.82 -22.67
C TYR A 566 23.00 12.78 -23.02
N LEU A 567 23.71 11.72 -22.66
CA LEU A 567 25.11 11.53 -23.01
C LEU A 567 25.30 11.34 -24.52
N GLY A 568 24.38 10.62 -25.17
CA GLY A 568 24.34 10.50 -26.63
C GLY A 568 24.16 11.86 -27.33
N HIS A 569 23.29 12.72 -26.79
CA HIS A 569 23.13 14.10 -27.25
C HIS A 569 24.41 14.92 -27.04
N CYS A 570 25.08 14.81 -25.90
CA CYS A 570 26.35 15.49 -25.64
C CYS A 570 27.46 15.08 -26.63
N LEU A 571 27.57 13.78 -26.92
CA LEU A 571 28.49 13.28 -27.95
C LEU A 571 28.17 13.87 -29.32
N ASP A 572 26.89 13.93 -29.69
CA ASP A 572 26.43 14.47 -30.98
C ASP A 572 26.67 15.98 -31.10
N VAL A 573 26.43 16.74 -30.02
CA VAL A 573 26.75 18.16 -29.94
C VAL A 573 28.25 18.38 -30.12
N ALA A 574 29.09 17.60 -29.45
CA ALA A 574 30.54 17.70 -29.58
C ALA A 574 31.03 17.39 -31.01
N VAL A 575 30.46 16.36 -31.66
CA VAL A 575 30.74 16.05 -33.08
C VAL A 575 30.31 17.22 -33.98
N SER A 576 29.12 17.78 -33.74
CA SER A 576 28.54 18.84 -34.55
C SER A 576 29.30 20.17 -34.42
N GLU A 577 29.68 20.55 -33.20
CA GLU A 577 30.43 21.78 -32.93
C GLU A 577 31.88 21.70 -33.41
N HIS A 578 32.49 20.51 -33.41
CA HIS A 578 33.80 20.31 -34.04
C HIS A 578 33.74 20.49 -35.56
N ARG A 579 32.65 20.07 -36.21
CA ARG A 579 32.46 20.21 -37.66
C ARG A 579 32.09 21.63 -38.08
N ARG A 580 31.26 22.30 -37.27
CA ARG A 580 30.80 23.67 -37.53
C ARG A 580 30.72 24.43 -36.20
N PRO A 581 31.73 25.25 -35.87
CA PRO A 581 31.66 26.14 -34.71
C PRO A 581 30.46 27.07 -34.90
N ALA A 582 29.48 27.02 -34.00
CA ALA A 582 28.30 27.86 -34.08
C ALA A 582 28.58 29.24 -33.44
N PRO A 583 28.01 30.34 -33.97
CA PRO A 583 28.02 31.63 -33.29
C PRO A 583 27.24 31.59 -31.97
N SER A 584 27.39 32.64 -31.15
CA SER A 584 26.73 32.79 -29.85
C SER A 584 25.23 32.46 -29.95
N ARG A 585 24.79 31.50 -29.12
CA ARG A 585 23.44 30.96 -29.20
C ARG A 585 22.47 31.69 -28.27
N PRO A 586 21.19 31.80 -28.64
CA PRO A 586 20.17 32.39 -27.77
C PRO A 586 20.04 31.64 -26.44
N LEU A 587 19.76 32.38 -25.36
CA LEU A 587 19.56 31.84 -24.00
C LEU A 587 18.58 30.66 -23.95
N LEU A 588 17.50 30.69 -24.73
CA LEU A 588 16.50 29.62 -24.80
C LEU A 588 17.10 28.28 -25.25
N THR A 589 17.97 28.31 -26.26
CA THR A 589 18.64 27.09 -26.78
C THR A 589 19.69 26.55 -25.82
N TRP A 590 20.32 27.44 -25.04
CA TRP A 590 21.20 27.05 -23.94
C TRP A 590 20.39 26.36 -22.84
N LEU A 591 19.30 26.98 -22.37
CA LEU A 591 18.43 26.41 -21.35
C LEU A 591 17.88 25.03 -21.75
N GLN A 592 17.42 24.86 -22.99
CA GLN A 592 16.93 23.57 -23.50
C GLN A 592 18.01 22.46 -23.47
N ARG A 593 19.27 22.79 -23.79
CA ARG A 593 20.38 21.83 -23.77
C ARG A 593 20.82 21.41 -22.36
N HIS A 594 20.65 22.30 -21.38
CA HIS A 594 21.08 22.07 -20.01
C HIS A 594 19.96 21.62 -19.08
N PHE A 595 18.69 21.72 -19.50
CA PHE A 595 17.54 21.33 -18.69
C PHE A 595 17.63 19.90 -18.14
N VAL A 596 17.88 18.91 -19.02
CA VAL A 596 18.00 17.50 -18.61
C VAL A 596 19.12 17.31 -17.59
N PHE A 597 20.25 17.98 -17.79
CA PHE A 597 21.39 17.89 -16.87
C PHE A 597 21.08 18.50 -15.50
N VAL A 598 20.51 19.70 -15.48
CA VAL A 598 20.10 20.37 -14.23
C VAL A 598 19.07 19.51 -13.50
N TRP A 599 18.14 18.89 -14.22
CA TRP A 599 17.15 17.99 -13.66
C TRP A 599 17.78 16.72 -13.05
N LEU A 600 18.70 16.06 -13.76
CA LEU A 600 19.44 14.89 -13.24
C LEU A 600 20.19 15.23 -11.94
N LEU A 601 20.93 16.35 -11.93
CA LEU A 601 21.66 16.80 -10.75
C LEU A 601 20.73 17.18 -9.60
N SER A 602 19.59 17.83 -9.91
CA SER A 602 18.59 18.19 -8.91
C SER A 602 17.99 16.95 -8.24
N TRP A 603 17.70 15.89 -9.01
CA TRP A 603 17.24 14.62 -8.47
C TRP A 603 18.29 13.96 -7.57
N LEU A 604 19.55 13.87 -8.03
CA LEU A 604 20.62 13.24 -7.24
C LEU A 604 20.87 13.99 -5.92
N ALA A 605 20.91 15.32 -5.95
CA ALA A 605 21.02 16.14 -4.74
C ALA A 605 19.81 15.96 -3.81
N TYR A 606 18.61 15.94 -4.38
CA TYR A 606 17.38 15.70 -3.62
C TYR A 606 17.39 14.32 -2.95
N ALA A 607 17.74 13.26 -3.67
CA ALA A 607 17.80 11.91 -3.12
C ALA A 607 18.88 11.78 -2.04
N ALA A 608 20.09 12.32 -2.29
CA ALA A 608 21.17 12.32 -1.31
C ALA A 608 20.77 13.01 0.00
N VAL A 609 20.06 14.15 -0.07
CA VAL A 609 19.63 14.89 1.12
C VAL A 609 18.40 14.27 1.76
N PHE A 610 17.29 14.17 1.03
CA PHE A 610 15.98 13.86 1.60
C PHE A 610 15.72 12.36 1.79
N VAL A 611 16.31 11.51 0.95
CA VAL A 611 16.12 10.04 1.05
C VAL A 611 17.19 9.42 1.94
N VAL A 612 18.42 9.95 1.92
CA VAL A 612 19.56 9.34 2.63
C VAL A 612 20.00 10.16 3.85
N CYS A 613 20.42 11.41 3.68
CA CYS A 613 21.03 12.21 4.76
C CYS A 613 20.08 12.48 5.92
N LEU A 614 18.86 12.94 5.63
CA LEU A 614 17.91 13.31 6.68
C LEU A 614 17.46 12.10 7.54
N PRO A 615 17.13 10.92 6.96
CA PRO A 615 16.71 9.77 7.75
C PRO A 615 17.88 8.96 8.36
N TYR A 616 19.02 8.87 7.67
CA TYR A 616 20.13 7.95 8.02
C TYR A 616 21.44 8.66 8.41
N GLY A 617 21.45 9.99 8.39
CA GLY A 617 22.58 10.80 8.84
C GLY A 617 23.67 11.02 7.80
N PHE A 618 24.68 11.80 8.21
CA PHE A 618 25.76 12.23 7.32
C PHE A 618 26.63 11.07 6.82
N LEU A 619 26.90 10.06 7.65
CA LEU A 619 27.67 8.88 7.24
C LEU A 619 27.01 8.16 6.04
N ALA A 620 25.69 7.97 6.11
CA ALA A 620 24.93 7.38 5.02
C ALA A 620 25.02 8.22 3.75
N ALA A 621 24.93 9.55 3.87
CA ALA A 621 25.05 10.45 2.73
C ALA A 621 26.47 10.45 2.13
N LEU A 622 27.50 10.35 2.97
CA LEU A 622 28.89 10.30 2.55
C LEU A 622 29.20 8.99 1.82
N LEU A 623 28.74 7.86 2.35
CA LEU A 623 28.91 6.53 1.76
C LEU A 623 27.69 6.14 0.92
N CYS A 624 27.37 6.97 -0.09
CA CYS A 624 26.20 6.79 -0.94
C CYS A 624 26.59 6.80 -2.43
N PRO A 625 27.00 5.64 -2.98
CA PRO A 625 27.40 5.55 -4.37
C PRO A 625 26.30 5.93 -5.38
N VAL A 626 25.05 5.54 -5.10
CA VAL A 626 23.93 5.68 -6.07
C VAL A 626 23.38 7.10 -6.17
N PHE A 627 23.51 7.92 -5.11
CA PHE A 627 22.99 9.29 -5.14
C PHE A 627 24.11 10.33 -4.99
N THR A 628 24.89 10.28 -3.90
CA THR A 628 25.91 11.30 -3.60
C THR A 628 27.10 11.20 -4.55
N TRP A 629 27.68 10.01 -4.75
CA TRP A 629 28.83 9.85 -5.65
C TRP A 629 28.42 9.89 -7.13
N ALA A 630 27.18 9.49 -7.43
CA ALA A 630 26.58 9.65 -8.74
C ALA A 630 26.56 11.12 -9.20
N PHE A 631 26.46 12.10 -8.28
CA PHE A 631 26.45 13.52 -8.63
C PHE A 631 27.74 13.97 -9.36
N PRO A 632 28.95 13.90 -8.75
CA PRO A 632 30.18 14.23 -9.47
C PRO A 632 30.46 13.27 -10.62
N PHE A 633 30.01 12.01 -10.54
CA PHE A 633 30.15 11.04 -11.61
C PHE A 633 29.38 11.42 -12.88
N VAL A 634 28.13 11.86 -12.77
CA VAL A 634 27.33 12.35 -13.92
C VAL A 634 27.94 13.62 -14.52
N VAL A 635 28.47 14.52 -13.68
CA VAL A 635 29.25 15.69 -14.15
C VAL A 635 30.47 15.24 -14.96
N TYR A 636 31.21 14.25 -14.46
CA TYR A 636 32.37 13.67 -15.14
C TYR A 636 31.99 13.00 -16.47
N LEU A 637 30.93 12.19 -16.51
CA LEU A 637 30.46 11.55 -17.75
C LEU A 637 30.06 12.58 -18.80
N ARG A 638 29.40 13.65 -18.40
CA ARG A 638 29.07 14.76 -19.30
C ARG A 638 30.33 15.41 -19.86
N TRP A 639 31.29 15.74 -19.01
CA TRP A 639 32.57 16.31 -19.44
C TRP A 639 33.29 15.38 -20.43
N LEU A 640 33.32 14.08 -20.13
CA LEU A 640 33.97 13.07 -20.95
C LEU A 640 33.28 12.93 -22.31
N ALA A 641 31.94 12.89 -22.34
CA ALA A 641 31.15 12.86 -23.57
C ALA A 641 31.45 14.07 -24.48
N LEU A 642 31.49 15.28 -23.91
CA LEU A 642 31.80 16.49 -24.66
C LEU A 642 33.24 16.50 -25.20
N ARG A 643 34.21 15.97 -24.45
CA ARG A 643 35.61 15.88 -24.90
C ARG A 643 35.83 14.80 -25.96
N LYS A 644 35.20 13.64 -25.82
CA LYS A 644 35.47 12.45 -26.64
C LYS A 644 34.66 12.41 -27.94
N GLY A 645 33.55 13.14 -28.03
CA GLY A 645 32.80 13.29 -29.30
C GLY A 645 33.69 13.77 -30.45
N VAL A 646 34.71 14.58 -30.17
CA VAL A 646 35.72 15.06 -31.14
C VAL A 646 36.51 13.92 -31.78
N ALA A 647 36.83 12.86 -31.05
CA ALA A 647 37.59 11.71 -31.56
C ALA A 647 36.71 10.80 -32.46
N SER A 648 35.43 10.66 -32.12
CA SER A 648 34.45 9.88 -32.89
C SER A 648 34.03 10.57 -34.20
N ALA A 649 34.28 11.88 -34.34
CA ALA A 649 33.98 12.66 -35.54
C ALA A 649 34.79 12.25 -36.79
N LYS A 650 35.94 11.58 -36.61
CA LYS A 650 36.83 11.09 -37.69
C LYS A 650 36.22 9.98 -38.56
N TYR A 651 35.17 9.30 -38.09
CA TYR A 651 34.60 8.10 -38.72
C TYR A 651 33.22 8.30 -39.37
N LEU A 652 32.70 9.54 -39.35
CA LEU A 652 31.43 9.91 -39.97
C LEU A 652 31.76 10.67 -41.29
N PRO A 653 31.15 10.36 -42.44
CA PRO A 653 31.44 11.06 -43.69
C PRO A 653 31.14 12.56 -43.59
N GLN A 654 31.88 13.36 -44.37
CA GLN A 654 31.48 14.72 -44.71
C GLN A 654 30.20 14.60 -45.56
N SER A 655 29.09 15.15 -45.08
CA SER A 655 27.88 15.23 -45.91
C SER A 655 28.19 16.02 -47.17
N SER A 656 27.92 15.46 -48.34
CA SER A 656 28.02 16.05 -49.67
C SER A 656 26.98 17.17 -49.88
N VAL A 657 27.06 18.21 -49.05
CA VAL A 657 26.46 19.54 -49.30
C VAL A 657 27.58 20.55 -49.63
N GLU A 658 28.81 20.07 -49.81
CA GLU A 658 29.92 20.82 -50.40
C GLU A 658 29.90 20.63 -51.92
N LYS A 659 29.07 21.42 -52.59
CA LYS A 659 29.27 21.88 -53.99
C LYS A 659 28.17 22.89 -54.30
N LEU A 660 28.40 24.15 -53.95
CA LEU A 660 27.87 25.29 -54.69
C LEU A 660 29.09 25.98 -55.35
N PRO A 661 28.99 26.40 -56.62
CA PRO A 661 30.15 26.61 -57.49
C PRO A 661 30.92 27.89 -57.12
N SER A 662 32.24 27.80 -57.21
CA SER A 662 33.15 28.93 -57.28
C SER A 662 32.86 29.78 -58.52
N GLU A 663 32.82 31.10 -58.33
CA GLU A 663 33.17 32.17 -59.28
C GLU A 663 32.89 31.91 -60.77
N ALA A 664 31.75 32.40 -61.25
CA ALA A 664 31.62 32.77 -62.65
C ALA A 664 32.17 34.19 -62.84
N GLN A 665 33.32 34.29 -63.50
CA GLN A 665 33.83 35.51 -64.11
C GLN A 665 32.74 36.14 -65.00
N MET A 666 32.43 37.43 -64.79
CA MET A 666 31.78 38.25 -65.80
C MET A 666 32.83 39.17 -66.46
N PRO A 667 32.77 39.34 -67.79
CA PRO A 667 33.76 40.09 -68.56
C PRO A 667 33.52 41.60 -68.48
N ASP A 668 34.63 42.34 -68.65
CA ASP A 668 34.65 43.77 -69.00
C ASP A 668 33.74 44.06 -70.19
N VAL A 669 32.86 45.06 -70.05
CA VAL A 669 32.37 45.88 -71.16
C VAL A 669 32.30 47.34 -70.69
N ALA A 670 32.95 48.19 -71.48
CA ALA A 670 33.15 49.61 -71.29
C ALA A 670 31.92 50.49 -71.68
N SER A 671 32.00 51.74 -71.22
CA SER A 671 31.39 52.99 -71.74
C SER A 671 29.86 53.12 -71.77
N GLN A 672 29.32 53.98 -70.90
CA GLN A 672 28.99 55.39 -71.22
C GLN A 672 28.97 56.23 -69.95
#